data_AF-A0A3L7ZAV8-F1
#
_entry.id   AF-A0A3L7ZAV8-F1
#
_cell.length_a   1.000
_cell.length_b   1.000
_cell.length_c   1.000
_cell.angle_alpha   90.00
_cell.angle_beta   90.00
_cell.angle_gamma   90.00
#
_symmetry.space_group_name_H-M   'P 1'
#
loop_
_entity.id
_entity.type
_entity.pdbx_description
1 polymer ?
#
loop_
_entity_poly.entity_id
_entity_poly.type
_entity_poly.pdbx_seq_one_letter_code
_entity_poly.pdbx_strand_id
1 'polypeptide(L)'
;MKQSFLRKVTGGVLLLLAGLTQAVMAQQAQTDPLIITEDVDYADEVRVKELIIKGASEDPTDIIDISLRNNSAIETITVKSGKAKIHFTRDENVTYTLGTISIAKEAELTLSGSPQKLSTQSVNNEGQFSDETGNEGMILGPAGLWIQGITPNADITAPDGTQIKSVSLRYAIKSFYKKVIVETYQEGQWVNYDEIKGGESENENPKLRSTQGNDTEKWTLHSSHTFATAIKGTYRFRIETTKDQCKTIWYSKPYELIASEYEIKDDQLTMGEENSTTILPSLLITAGKEGEEVKEATLENIEIAEHAVGTPSVKIESNAKVNLTLKGTNNLGSIELGKGSTITLKPETAGKDMNEKLSISSVRNGGSFTDETATVSLVKDLENHTMIEFTDTVIYQIDNAISVSLRAVGNSLDGDYLLWGEHTIEKLNSGKWEAVQSKSRLRADTPAENPNRSAEVVINLTTTETGTYRMKVTSTDIEDEAHNATLYFLFEITTLKDKIIVKIIDETTVSIDGTSEEYKNANMLLFASDGNTESPIKVTLNNVRLKEVEGYEEYTSSVVAAKQNYELTLNGDNDLAAFTIEEGATATLKKGDSFKSLNATVYNGGKFIDETGTIQQVVDLDGLNMLSITGYEMTDWNGYSLVAYSDFFFGDYEVSDSELEHLVNGEWKPYHNSVMRSAEGTPEGGASDSHECAYTYTGLEAGQYRIRVYAEKWTEGAEFGEANHAVTLYHHFTITEPEPEPTYYSITLPSVEGATTSPAAGTYWEIEGSSFSFSLTLDPDYDQSQPIVKANGTEVTPDANGTYTVSSIYEDITITIEGITENTPTGNAEVEENDVKVWAADGQLHLSVPSTERVWIYAFNGNLIRSLDEVAGDITVNLNKGSYIIVVGEKRYKVAL
;
A
#
# COMPACT_ATOMS: atom_id res chain seq x y z
N MET A 1 -10.18 -69.10 -59.22
CA MET A 1 -10.25 -70.29 -60.11
C MET A 1 -11.10 -69.91 -61.32
N LYS A 2 -10.65 -70.24 -62.53
CA LYS A 2 -11.15 -69.79 -63.85
C LYS A 2 -12.47 -70.45 -64.29
N GLN A 3 -13.16 -69.80 -65.26
CA GLN A 3 -14.04 -70.36 -66.32
C GLN A 3 -15.44 -70.87 -65.88
N SER A 4 -16.56 -70.83 -66.64
CA SER A 4 -16.94 -70.42 -68.02
C SER A 4 -18.45 -70.76 -68.27
N PHE A 5 -18.99 -70.43 -69.48
CA PHE A 5 -20.26 -70.88 -70.13
C PHE A 5 -21.59 -70.17 -69.75
N LEU A 6 -22.63 -70.02 -70.58
CA LEU A 6 -22.89 -69.74 -72.02
C LEU A 6 -24.44 -69.67 -72.22
N ARG A 7 -24.96 -68.59 -72.82
CA ARG A 7 -26.14 -68.41 -73.73
C ARG A 7 -27.60 -68.92 -73.44
N LYS A 8 -28.53 -67.97 -73.77
CA LYS A 8 -29.88 -68.03 -74.44
C LYS A 8 -31.16 -68.22 -73.58
N VAL A 9 -31.96 -67.15 -73.36
CA VAL A 9 -33.17 -66.64 -74.09
C VAL A 9 -34.41 -67.56 -73.89
N THR A 10 -35.54 -67.18 -73.27
CA THR A 10 -36.60 -66.24 -73.73
C THR A 10 -37.68 -65.99 -72.64
N GLY A 11 -38.16 -64.74 -72.49
CA GLY A 11 -39.56 -64.31 -72.28
C GLY A 11 -40.35 -64.64 -70.98
N GLY A 12 -40.71 -63.60 -70.20
CA GLY A 12 -41.76 -63.65 -69.16
C GLY A 12 -41.81 -62.38 -68.31
N VAL A 13 -43.01 -61.86 -68.04
CA VAL A 13 -43.33 -60.50 -67.59
C VAL A 13 -43.49 -60.38 -66.05
N LEU A 14 -43.09 -59.21 -65.51
CA LEU A 14 -43.43 -58.53 -64.25
C LEU A 14 -42.78 -58.91 -62.89
N LEU A 15 -42.05 -57.90 -62.37
CA LEU A 15 -42.00 -57.38 -60.99
C LEU A 15 -41.34 -58.22 -59.88
N LEU A 16 -40.10 -57.87 -59.52
CA LEU A 16 -39.56 -57.94 -58.15
C LEU A 16 -38.30 -57.06 -57.99
N LEU A 17 -38.17 -56.51 -56.78
CA LEU A 17 -37.20 -55.52 -56.32
C LEU A 17 -35.72 -55.98 -56.33
N ALA A 18 -34.87 -54.95 -56.49
CA ALA A 18 -33.54 -54.73 -55.90
C ALA A 18 -32.35 -55.65 -56.26
N GLY A 19 -31.27 -55.01 -56.75
CA GLY A 19 -29.90 -55.54 -56.70
C GLY A 19 -29.00 -55.08 -57.86
N LEU A 20 -28.25 -53.99 -57.65
CA LEU A 20 -26.82 -53.75 -58.00
C LEU A 20 -26.23 -54.55 -59.20
N THR A 21 -25.56 -53.99 -60.23
CA THR A 21 -24.60 -52.87 -60.29
C THR A 21 -24.37 -52.38 -61.74
N GLN A 22 -24.04 -51.08 -61.83
CA GLN A 22 -23.20 -50.38 -62.80
C GLN A 22 -23.61 -50.33 -64.30
N ALA A 23 -24.06 -49.16 -64.71
CA ALA A 23 -23.61 -48.57 -65.98
C ALA A 23 -23.45 -47.05 -65.79
N VAL A 24 -22.20 -46.62 -65.94
CA VAL A 24 -21.71 -45.27 -66.23
C VAL A 24 -22.82 -44.30 -66.67
N MET A 25 -23.17 -43.36 -65.80
CA MET A 25 -23.74 -42.08 -66.21
C MET A 25 -22.73 -41.01 -65.81
N ALA A 26 -22.02 -40.48 -66.81
CA ALA A 26 -21.46 -39.15 -66.69
C ALA A 26 -22.65 -38.20 -66.50
N GLN A 27 -22.89 -37.81 -65.25
CA GLN A 27 -23.94 -36.84 -64.92
C GLN A 27 -23.52 -35.51 -65.56
N GLN A 28 -24.22 -35.11 -66.63
CA GLN A 28 -24.05 -33.81 -67.26
C GLN A 28 -24.21 -32.72 -66.19
N ALA A 29 -23.31 -31.75 -66.18
CA ALA A 29 -23.44 -30.56 -65.34
C ALA A 29 -24.84 -29.94 -65.55
N GLN A 30 -25.54 -29.68 -64.45
CA GLN A 30 -26.84 -29.04 -64.50
C GLN A 30 -26.70 -27.65 -65.14
N THR A 31 -27.55 -27.33 -66.11
CA THR A 31 -27.47 -26.09 -66.90
C THR A 31 -28.14 -24.90 -66.22
N ASP A 32 -29.10 -25.16 -65.34
CA ASP A 32 -29.77 -24.14 -64.53
C ASP A 32 -28.95 -23.80 -63.28
N PRO A 33 -28.94 -22.53 -62.83
CA PRO A 33 -28.23 -22.13 -61.61
C PRO A 33 -28.80 -22.81 -60.37
N LEU A 34 -27.92 -23.34 -59.51
CA LEU A 34 -28.28 -23.86 -58.19
C LEU A 34 -28.37 -22.68 -57.20
N ILE A 35 -29.56 -22.40 -56.68
CA ILE A 35 -29.79 -21.29 -55.74
C ILE A 35 -29.86 -21.84 -54.32
N ILE A 36 -29.00 -21.35 -53.44
CA ILE A 36 -28.97 -21.68 -52.01
C ILE A 36 -29.46 -20.48 -51.20
N THR A 37 -30.47 -20.68 -50.36
CA THR A 37 -31.08 -19.67 -49.48
C THR A 37 -31.17 -20.09 -48.02
N GLU A 38 -30.83 -21.34 -47.72
CA GLU A 38 -30.88 -21.98 -46.41
C GLU A 38 -29.76 -23.04 -46.31
N ASP A 39 -29.53 -23.58 -45.11
CA ASP A 39 -28.50 -24.58 -44.87
C ASP A 39 -28.70 -25.84 -45.71
N VAL A 40 -27.60 -26.38 -46.24
CA VAL A 40 -27.60 -27.56 -47.10
C VAL A 40 -26.43 -28.49 -46.80
N ASP A 41 -26.70 -29.79 -46.77
CA ASP A 41 -25.69 -30.84 -46.61
C ASP A 41 -25.72 -31.82 -47.78
N TYR A 42 -24.74 -31.71 -48.66
CA TYR A 42 -24.60 -32.55 -49.85
C TYR A 42 -23.70 -33.75 -49.58
N ALA A 43 -24.34 -34.90 -49.38
CA ALA A 43 -23.66 -36.20 -49.26
C ALA A 43 -23.14 -36.75 -50.61
N ASP A 44 -23.78 -36.37 -51.72
CA ASP A 44 -23.43 -36.79 -53.09
C ASP A 44 -22.59 -35.74 -53.84
N GLU A 45 -22.06 -36.10 -55.01
CA GLU A 45 -21.29 -35.20 -55.89
C GLU A 45 -22.12 -34.00 -56.37
N VAL A 46 -21.60 -32.78 -56.23
CA VAL A 46 -22.25 -31.56 -56.78
C VAL A 46 -21.52 -31.11 -58.04
N ARG A 47 -22.18 -31.18 -59.21
CA ARG A 47 -21.64 -30.73 -60.50
C ARG A 47 -22.54 -29.70 -61.17
N VAL A 48 -22.25 -28.41 -60.97
CA VAL A 48 -23.09 -27.30 -61.46
C VAL A 48 -22.26 -26.21 -62.13
N LYS A 49 -22.86 -25.54 -63.13
CA LYS A 49 -22.24 -24.38 -63.78
C LYS A 49 -22.25 -23.14 -62.91
N GLU A 50 -23.37 -22.87 -62.24
CA GLU A 50 -23.53 -21.68 -61.43
C GLU A 50 -24.20 -22.05 -60.11
N LEU A 51 -23.58 -21.64 -59.00
CA LEU A 51 -24.13 -21.71 -57.65
C LEU A 51 -24.31 -20.29 -57.12
N ILE A 52 -25.53 -19.92 -56.77
CA ILE A 52 -25.88 -18.58 -56.28
C ILE A 52 -26.32 -18.69 -54.83
N ILE A 53 -25.61 -18.02 -53.94
CA ILE A 53 -25.96 -17.93 -52.52
C ILE A 53 -26.63 -16.58 -52.27
N LYS A 54 -27.80 -16.61 -51.63
CA LYS A 54 -28.55 -15.44 -51.21
C LYS A 54 -29.00 -15.62 -49.77
N GLY A 55 -28.38 -14.90 -48.84
CA GLY A 55 -28.91 -14.76 -47.48
C GLY A 55 -30.33 -14.21 -47.55
N ALA A 56 -31.30 -15.01 -47.10
CA ALA A 56 -32.71 -14.62 -47.03
C ALA A 56 -33.12 -14.15 -45.62
N SER A 57 -32.21 -14.22 -44.64
CA SER A 57 -32.54 -13.94 -43.25
C SER A 57 -32.76 -12.44 -43.00
N GLU A 58 -33.83 -12.12 -42.26
CA GLU A 58 -34.07 -10.79 -41.69
C GLU A 58 -33.08 -10.46 -40.56
N ASP A 59 -32.36 -11.46 -40.04
CA ASP A 59 -31.32 -11.31 -39.03
C ASP A 59 -29.91 -11.29 -39.68
N PRO A 60 -29.15 -10.19 -39.52
CA PRO A 60 -27.79 -10.07 -40.06
C PRO A 60 -26.75 -11.00 -39.39
N THR A 61 -27.14 -11.81 -38.41
CA THR A 61 -26.27 -12.78 -37.72
C THR A 61 -26.34 -14.20 -38.28
N ASP A 62 -27.35 -14.55 -39.09
CA ASP A 62 -27.50 -15.90 -39.64
C ASP A 62 -26.45 -16.21 -40.73
N ILE A 63 -25.86 -17.41 -40.66
CA ILE A 63 -24.88 -17.94 -41.60
C ILE A 63 -25.52 -19.12 -42.32
N ILE A 64 -25.52 -19.10 -43.66
CA ILE A 64 -25.92 -20.26 -44.46
C ILE A 64 -24.77 -21.27 -44.48
N ASP A 65 -24.95 -22.43 -43.88
CA ASP A 65 -23.98 -23.53 -43.88
C ASP A 65 -24.19 -24.46 -45.08
N ILE A 66 -23.14 -24.64 -45.87
CA ILE A 66 -23.12 -25.48 -47.08
C ILE A 66 -22.05 -26.55 -46.90
N SER A 67 -22.45 -27.78 -46.60
CA SER A 67 -21.52 -28.91 -46.48
C SER A 67 -21.39 -29.67 -47.80
N LEU A 68 -20.17 -29.79 -48.31
CA LEU A 68 -19.83 -30.63 -49.47
C LEU A 68 -19.01 -31.82 -48.97
N ARG A 69 -19.53 -33.05 -49.13
CA ARG A 69 -18.90 -34.27 -48.58
C ARG A 69 -18.19 -35.15 -49.61
N ASN A 70 -18.43 -34.92 -50.91
CA ASN A 70 -17.95 -35.78 -52.00
C ASN A 70 -17.45 -34.94 -53.19
N ASN A 71 -16.87 -35.59 -54.21
CA ASN A 71 -16.26 -34.94 -55.37
C ASN A 71 -17.21 -33.90 -55.97
N SER A 72 -16.82 -32.63 -55.94
CA SER A 72 -17.69 -31.55 -56.40
C SER A 72 -16.95 -30.61 -57.34
N ALA A 73 -17.62 -30.24 -58.44
CA ALA A 73 -17.09 -29.36 -59.46
C ALA A 73 -18.12 -28.24 -59.75
N ILE A 74 -17.77 -27.00 -59.40
CA ILE A 74 -18.65 -25.84 -59.51
C ILE A 74 -17.94 -24.80 -60.37
N GLU A 75 -18.48 -24.44 -61.55
CA GLU A 75 -17.78 -23.50 -62.45
C GLU A 75 -17.83 -22.05 -61.95
N THR A 76 -18.90 -21.62 -61.27
CA THR A 76 -19.04 -20.27 -60.70
C THR A 76 -19.82 -20.31 -59.39
N ILE A 77 -19.31 -19.63 -58.36
CA ILE A 77 -20.00 -19.37 -57.09
C ILE A 77 -20.21 -17.86 -56.96
N THR A 78 -21.44 -17.43 -56.73
CA THR A 78 -21.76 -16.02 -56.50
C THR A 78 -22.50 -15.85 -55.19
N VAL A 79 -21.91 -15.11 -54.24
CA VAL A 79 -22.55 -14.71 -52.99
C VAL A 79 -23.10 -13.30 -53.16
N LYS A 80 -24.43 -13.18 -53.27
CA LYS A 80 -25.09 -11.90 -53.60
C LYS A 80 -25.36 -11.03 -52.37
N SER A 81 -25.61 -11.66 -51.22
CA SER A 81 -25.96 -11.00 -49.95
C SER A 81 -25.89 -12.00 -48.80
N GLY A 82 -25.75 -11.50 -47.57
CA GLY A 82 -25.73 -12.30 -46.35
C GLY A 82 -24.41 -13.02 -46.11
N LYS A 83 -24.40 -13.92 -45.11
CA LYS A 83 -23.22 -14.68 -44.69
C LYS A 83 -23.37 -16.14 -45.10
N ALA A 84 -22.29 -16.73 -45.61
CA ALA A 84 -22.27 -18.13 -46.01
C ALA A 84 -20.97 -18.81 -45.61
N LYS A 85 -21.05 -20.09 -45.25
CA LYS A 85 -19.90 -20.93 -44.96
C LYS A 85 -19.98 -22.20 -45.80
N ILE A 86 -18.95 -22.46 -46.60
CA ILE A 86 -18.82 -23.72 -47.34
C ILE A 86 -17.82 -24.61 -46.58
N HIS A 87 -18.29 -25.76 -46.12
CA HIS A 87 -17.50 -26.73 -45.39
C HIS A 87 -17.12 -27.93 -46.28
N PHE A 88 -15.83 -28.26 -46.31
CA PHE A 88 -15.29 -29.38 -47.07
C PHE A 88 -14.81 -30.50 -46.14
N THR A 89 -15.13 -31.75 -46.47
CA THR A 89 -14.65 -32.91 -45.71
C THR A 89 -13.17 -33.21 -45.99
N ARG A 90 -12.48 -33.74 -44.97
CA ARG A 90 -11.10 -34.24 -45.08
C ARG A 90 -11.11 -35.71 -45.53
N ASP A 91 -11.13 -35.94 -46.83
CA ASP A 91 -10.99 -37.27 -47.46
C ASP A 91 -9.98 -37.20 -48.63
N GLU A 92 -9.01 -38.11 -48.65
CA GLU A 92 -7.95 -38.19 -49.66
C GLU A 92 -8.44 -38.56 -51.07
N ASN A 93 -9.59 -39.23 -51.14
CA ASN A 93 -10.25 -39.64 -52.37
C ASN A 93 -11.20 -38.57 -52.92
N VAL A 94 -11.45 -37.51 -52.17
CA VAL A 94 -12.36 -36.43 -52.55
C VAL A 94 -11.58 -35.24 -53.11
N THR A 95 -12.05 -34.73 -54.25
CA THR A 95 -11.51 -33.55 -54.95
C THR A 95 -12.59 -32.51 -55.14
N TYR A 96 -12.26 -31.27 -54.79
CA TYR A 96 -13.10 -30.11 -54.96
C TYR A 96 -12.49 -29.17 -56.01
N THR A 97 -13.26 -28.84 -57.04
CA THR A 97 -12.86 -27.89 -58.09
C THR A 97 -13.86 -26.74 -58.12
N LEU A 98 -13.43 -25.57 -57.69
CA LEU A 98 -14.22 -24.34 -57.73
C LEU A 98 -13.66 -23.46 -58.84
N GLY A 99 -14.51 -22.97 -59.73
CA GLY A 99 -14.12 -22.02 -60.75
C GLY A 99 -14.02 -20.60 -60.17
N THR A 100 -14.83 -19.68 -60.67
CA THR A 100 -14.79 -18.28 -60.22
C THR A 100 -15.71 -18.07 -59.02
N ILE A 101 -15.15 -17.58 -57.91
CA ILE A 101 -15.91 -17.16 -56.73
C ILE A 101 -16.06 -15.64 -56.77
N SER A 102 -17.28 -15.13 -56.64
CA SER A 102 -17.57 -13.68 -56.60
C SER A 102 -18.39 -13.35 -55.36
N ILE A 103 -17.90 -12.41 -54.55
CA ILE A 103 -18.50 -12.01 -53.28
C ILE A 103 -18.89 -10.54 -53.39
N ALA A 104 -20.19 -10.26 -53.29
CA ALA A 104 -20.72 -8.91 -53.40
C ALA A 104 -20.36 -8.05 -52.19
N LYS A 105 -20.50 -6.73 -52.35
CA LYS A 105 -20.40 -5.77 -51.24
C LYS A 105 -21.44 -6.12 -50.16
N GLU A 106 -21.04 -6.05 -48.88
CA GLU A 106 -21.85 -6.46 -47.71
C GLU A 106 -22.18 -7.97 -47.62
N ALA A 107 -21.61 -8.81 -48.49
CA ALA A 107 -21.70 -10.27 -48.38
C ALA A 107 -20.45 -10.86 -47.72
N GLU A 108 -20.61 -11.99 -47.04
CA GLU A 108 -19.52 -12.72 -46.37
C GLU A 108 -19.49 -14.17 -46.84
N LEU A 109 -18.28 -14.67 -47.15
CA LEU A 109 -18.06 -16.08 -47.47
C LEU A 109 -16.86 -16.63 -46.70
N THR A 110 -17.09 -17.74 -46.00
CA THR A 110 -16.03 -18.51 -45.35
C THR A 110 -15.88 -19.88 -46.03
N LEU A 111 -14.69 -20.20 -46.51
CA LEU A 111 -14.33 -21.57 -46.90
C LEU A 111 -13.68 -22.26 -45.72
N SER A 112 -14.16 -23.45 -45.33
CA SER A 112 -13.73 -24.13 -44.12
C SER A 112 -13.55 -25.63 -44.30
N GLY A 113 -12.83 -26.25 -43.35
CA GLY A 113 -12.47 -27.66 -43.40
C GLY A 113 -11.03 -27.87 -43.87
N SER A 114 -10.61 -29.12 -43.99
CA SER A 114 -9.23 -29.48 -44.35
C SER A 114 -9.19 -30.40 -45.56
N PRO A 115 -9.64 -29.93 -46.74
CA PRO A 115 -9.67 -30.76 -47.94
C PRO A 115 -8.25 -31.14 -48.36
N GLN A 116 -8.06 -32.41 -48.72
CA GLN A 116 -6.80 -32.91 -49.28
C GLN A 116 -6.55 -32.31 -50.68
N LYS A 117 -7.60 -32.20 -51.50
CA LYS A 117 -7.54 -31.64 -52.86
C LYS A 117 -8.65 -30.61 -53.06
N LEU A 118 -8.29 -29.33 -53.00
CA LEU A 118 -9.14 -28.20 -53.37
C LEU A 118 -8.38 -27.35 -54.39
N SER A 119 -9.08 -26.88 -55.41
CA SER A 119 -8.55 -25.91 -56.37
C SER A 119 -9.59 -24.83 -56.62
N THR A 120 -9.15 -23.58 -56.66
CA THR A 120 -9.98 -22.42 -57.00
C THR A 120 -9.37 -21.72 -58.22
N GLN A 121 -10.20 -21.31 -59.20
CA GLN A 121 -9.69 -20.63 -60.39
C GLN A 121 -9.40 -19.15 -60.11
N SER A 122 -10.35 -18.45 -59.50
CA SER A 122 -10.18 -17.06 -59.07
C SER A 122 -11.21 -16.69 -58.01
N VAL A 123 -10.82 -15.80 -57.10
CA VAL A 123 -11.73 -15.22 -56.10
C VAL A 123 -11.78 -13.72 -56.32
N ASN A 124 -12.98 -13.15 -56.49
CA ASN A 124 -13.23 -11.72 -56.57
C ASN A 124 -14.01 -11.29 -55.32
N ASN A 125 -13.36 -10.55 -54.43
CA ASN A 125 -13.92 -10.12 -53.16
C ASN A 125 -14.19 -8.61 -53.15
N GLU A 126 -15.46 -8.21 -53.03
CA GLU A 126 -15.89 -6.82 -52.74
C GLU A 126 -16.54 -6.68 -51.35
N GLY A 127 -16.63 -7.79 -50.60
CA GLY A 127 -17.23 -7.89 -49.26
C GLY A 127 -16.22 -8.48 -48.27
N GLN A 128 -16.63 -9.52 -47.53
CA GLN A 128 -15.78 -10.23 -46.58
C GLN A 128 -15.50 -11.67 -47.06
N PHE A 129 -14.23 -12.06 -47.07
CA PHE A 129 -13.81 -13.40 -47.46
C PHE A 129 -12.86 -14.00 -46.43
N SER A 130 -13.14 -15.21 -45.98
CA SER A 130 -12.24 -16.01 -45.14
C SER A 130 -11.94 -17.34 -45.81
N ASP A 131 -10.66 -17.69 -45.95
CA ASP A 131 -10.23 -19.01 -46.41
C ASP A 131 -9.48 -19.72 -45.28
N GLU A 132 -10.16 -20.66 -44.63
CA GLU A 132 -9.60 -21.53 -43.57
C GLU A 132 -9.02 -22.84 -44.14
N THR A 133 -9.12 -23.07 -45.44
CA THR A 133 -8.70 -24.34 -46.08
C THR A 133 -7.21 -24.40 -46.40
N GLY A 134 -6.54 -23.24 -46.39
CA GLY A 134 -5.14 -23.09 -46.80
C GLY A 134 -4.92 -23.31 -48.29
N ASN A 135 -5.94 -23.03 -49.11
CA ASN A 135 -5.81 -23.09 -50.56
C ASN A 135 -4.93 -21.95 -51.07
N GLU A 136 -3.94 -22.27 -51.92
CA GLU A 136 -3.06 -21.29 -52.55
C GLU A 136 -3.78 -20.64 -53.75
N GLY A 137 -3.50 -19.37 -54.03
CA GLY A 137 -4.13 -18.67 -55.14
C GLY A 137 -4.25 -17.16 -54.97
N MET A 138 -4.87 -16.54 -55.97
CA MET A 138 -5.05 -15.09 -56.04
C MET A 138 -6.48 -14.70 -55.66
N ILE A 139 -6.59 -13.84 -54.66
CA ILE A 139 -7.81 -13.18 -54.21
C ILE A 139 -7.77 -11.73 -54.70
N LEU A 140 -8.63 -11.44 -55.66
CA LEU A 140 -8.82 -10.13 -56.28
C LEU A 140 -9.81 -9.30 -55.47
N GLY A 141 -9.74 -7.97 -55.62
CA GLY A 141 -10.61 -7.03 -54.92
C GLY A 141 -9.86 -5.82 -54.34
N PRO A 142 -10.56 -4.94 -53.59
CA PRO A 142 -9.94 -3.85 -52.83
C PRO A 142 -8.98 -4.36 -51.75
N ALA A 143 -9.35 -5.42 -51.01
CA ALA A 143 -8.52 -6.13 -50.04
C ALA A 143 -7.83 -7.36 -50.69
N GLY A 144 -7.12 -7.13 -51.81
CA GLY A 144 -6.50 -8.20 -52.58
C GLY A 144 -5.29 -8.85 -51.89
N LEU A 145 -5.22 -10.18 -51.98
CA LEU A 145 -4.17 -11.03 -51.41
C LEU A 145 -3.79 -12.11 -52.42
N TRP A 146 -2.50 -12.32 -52.64
CA TRP A 146 -1.99 -13.40 -53.49
C TRP A 146 -1.02 -14.27 -52.69
N ILE A 147 -1.43 -15.51 -52.45
CA ILE A 147 -0.58 -16.53 -51.81
C ILE A 147 0.18 -17.26 -52.91
N GLN A 148 1.50 -17.10 -52.92
CA GLN A 148 2.38 -17.73 -53.92
C GLN A 148 2.87 -19.10 -53.46
N GLY A 149 2.87 -19.34 -52.15
CA GLY A 149 3.07 -20.65 -51.57
C GLY A 149 3.79 -20.61 -50.23
N ILE A 150 3.77 -21.74 -49.56
CA ILE A 150 4.53 -22.00 -48.33
C ILE A 150 5.65 -22.99 -48.65
N THR A 151 6.89 -22.61 -48.36
CA THR A 151 8.08 -23.44 -48.61
C THR A 151 8.84 -23.71 -47.32
N PRO A 152 8.98 -24.97 -46.88
CA PRO A 152 9.94 -25.34 -45.84
C PRO A 152 11.38 -25.04 -46.30
N ASN A 153 12.22 -24.45 -45.46
CA ASN A 153 13.59 -24.06 -45.86
C ASN A 153 14.65 -25.22 -45.79
N ALA A 154 14.24 -26.44 -45.39
CA ALA A 154 14.88 -27.79 -45.49
C ALA A 154 15.83 -28.30 -44.35
N ASP A 155 15.98 -29.62 -44.02
CA ASP A 155 15.63 -30.92 -44.66
C ASP A 155 15.12 -32.03 -43.65
N ILE A 156 14.21 -33.02 -43.88
CA ILE A 156 12.76 -33.12 -44.27
C ILE A 156 12.16 -34.34 -43.48
N THR A 157 10.84 -34.60 -43.36
CA THR A 157 9.97 -35.12 -44.46
C THR A 157 8.48 -34.86 -44.21
N ALA A 158 7.87 -33.96 -44.99
CA ALA A 158 6.47 -34.11 -45.42
C ALA A 158 6.51 -34.92 -46.73
N PRO A 159 5.59 -35.86 -47.01
CA PRO A 159 4.17 -35.59 -47.27
C PRO A 159 3.16 -36.43 -46.44
N ASP A 160 3.61 -37.25 -45.50
CA ASP A 160 2.77 -38.14 -44.69
C ASP A 160 3.24 -38.30 -43.22
N GLY A 161 4.19 -37.48 -42.74
CA GLY A 161 4.76 -37.61 -41.39
C GLY A 161 5.69 -36.46 -40.95
N THR A 162 5.24 -35.23 -41.16
CA THR A 162 5.99 -33.96 -41.15
C THR A 162 6.81 -33.66 -39.88
N GLN A 163 8.11 -33.31 -40.07
CA GLN A 163 8.98 -32.62 -39.10
C GLN A 163 9.73 -31.47 -39.81
N ILE A 164 9.55 -30.21 -39.40
CA ILE A 164 10.13 -29.01 -40.04
C ILE A 164 10.75 -28.06 -38.98
N LYS A 165 11.79 -27.29 -39.33
CA LYS A 165 12.44 -26.30 -38.42
C LYS A 165 12.02 -24.86 -38.68
N SER A 166 11.90 -24.47 -39.94
CA SER A 166 11.45 -23.14 -40.36
C SER A 166 10.63 -23.21 -41.64
N VAL A 167 9.73 -22.24 -41.81
CA VAL A 167 8.78 -22.17 -42.91
C VAL A 167 8.79 -20.76 -43.49
N SER A 168 8.94 -20.68 -44.82
CA SER A 168 8.84 -19.42 -45.56
C SER A 168 7.47 -19.30 -46.23
N LEU A 169 6.77 -18.21 -45.94
CA LEU A 169 5.54 -17.81 -46.62
C LEU A 169 5.87 -16.72 -47.66
N ARG A 170 5.52 -16.98 -48.92
CA ARG A 170 5.59 -15.99 -50.00
C ARG A 170 4.20 -15.51 -50.38
N TYR A 171 4.02 -14.19 -50.34
CA TYR A 171 2.74 -13.55 -50.63
C TYR A 171 2.93 -12.16 -51.24
N ALA A 172 1.89 -11.68 -51.91
CA ALA A 172 1.78 -10.30 -52.37
C ALA A 172 0.42 -9.73 -51.97
N ILE A 173 0.36 -8.43 -51.72
CA ILE A 173 -0.87 -7.73 -51.32
C ILE A 173 -1.16 -6.55 -52.24
N LYS A 174 -2.44 -6.20 -52.33
CA LYS A 174 -2.92 -5.00 -53.04
C LYS A 174 -3.45 -3.91 -52.07
N SER A 175 -3.44 -4.20 -50.77
CA SER A 175 -4.10 -3.41 -49.71
C SER A 175 -3.15 -2.48 -48.92
N PHE A 176 -3.73 -1.49 -48.22
CA PHE A 176 -3.04 -0.50 -47.39
C PHE A 176 -2.88 -0.93 -45.93
N TYR A 177 -3.78 -1.75 -45.40
CA TYR A 177 -3.65 -2.35 -44.08
C TYR A 177 -3.41 -3.85 -44.21
N LYS A 178 -2.38 -4.34 -43.52
CA LYS A 178 -1.99 -5.75 -43.47
C LYS A 178 -1.63 -6.15 -42.04
N LYS A 179 -2.04 -7.35 -41.66
CA LYS A 179 -1.59 -8.00 -40.42
C LYS A 179 -1.21 -9.44 -40.76
N VAL A 180 0.01 -9.84 -40.42
CA VAL A 180 0.49 -11.22 -40.59
C VAL A 180 0.78 -11.76 -39.20
N ILE A 181 0.11 -12.84 -38.86
CA ILE A 181 0.13 -13.46 -37.54
C ILE A 181 0.56 -14.91 -37.72
N VAL A 182 1.43 -15.38 -36.85
CA VAL A 182 1.66 -16.80 -36.65
C VAL A 182 0.84 -17.22 -35.45
N GLU A 183 -0.02 -18.21 -35.62
CA GLU A 183 -0.81 -18.81 -34.55
C GLU A 183 -0.21 -20.18 -34.19
N THR A 184 -0.27 -20.54 -32.91
CA THR A 184 0.10 -21.84 -32.37
C THR A 184 -1.13 -22.53 -31.80
N TYR A 185 -1.19 -23.86 -31.86
CA TYR A 185 -2.31 -24.61 -31.32
C TYR A 185 -2.02 -25.07 -29.89
N GLN A 186 -2.74 -24.51 -28.92
CA GLN A 186 -2.59 -24.76 -27.49
C GLN A 186 -3.96 -25.04 -26.87
N GLU A 187 -4.06 -26.05 -26.00
CA GLU A 187 -5.28 -26.37 -25.24
C GLU A 187 -6.58 -26.51 -26.08
N GLY A 188 -6.45 -26.93 -27.34
CA GLY A 188 -7.60 -27.11 -28.23
C GLY A 188 -8.04 -25.86 -28.99
N GLN A 189 -7.29 -24.75 -28.91
CA GLN A 189 -7.57 -23.49 -29.60
C GLN A 189 -6.31 -22.93 -30.29
N TRP A 190 -6.53 -22.07 -31.29
CA TRP A 190 -5.46 -21.33 -31.94
C TRP A 190 -5.21 -20.03 -31.17
N VAL A 191 -3.97 -19.83 -30.73
CA VAL A 191 -3.51 -18.65 -29.99
C VAL A 191 -2.46 -17.92 -30.82
N ASN A 192 -2.43 -16.59 -30.79
CA ASN A 192 -1.37 -15.83 -31.44
C ASN A 192 -0.02 -16.18 -30.80
N TYR A 193 0.92 -16.65 -31.60
CA TYR A 193 2.30 -16.91 -31.20
C TYR A 193 3.18 -15.69 -31.44
N ASP A 194 3.09 -15.15 -32.66
CA ASP A 194 3.84 -13.96 -33.02
C ASP A 194 3.02 -13.09 -33.96
N GLU A 195 3.05 -11.78 -33.73
CA GLU A 195 2.51 -10.81 -34.67
C GLU A 195 3.69 -10.12 -35.33
N ILE A 196 3.88 -10.46 -36.59
CA ILE A 196 4.88 -9.80 -37.40
C ILE A 196 4.36 -8.38 -37.59
N LYS A 197 4.95 -7.42 -36.85
CA LYS A 197 4.68 -5.99 -36.97
C LYS A 197 4.95 -5.55 -38.40
N GLY A 198 3.99 -5.80 -39.28
CA GLY A 198 3.83 -5.04 -40.51
C GLY A 198 3.46 -3.66 -40.02
N GLY A 199 4.39 -2.71 -40.14
CA GLY A 199 4.09 -1.34 -39.77
C GLY A 199 2.72 -0.95 -40.33
N GLU A 200 1.96 -0.17 -39.57
CA GLU A 200 0.98 0.71 -40.17
C GLU A 200 1.76 1.58 -41.16
N SER A 201 1.97 1.09 -42.37
CA SER A 201 2.66 1.85 -43.40
C SER A 201 1.64 2.83 -43.95
N GLU A 202 1.31 3.84 -43.15
CA GLU A 202 1.09 5.15 -43.72
C GLU A 202 2.43 5.54 -44.39
N ASN A 203 2.52 5.29 -45.69
CA ASN A 203 3.61 5.68 -46.60
C ASN A 203 4.78 4.69 -46.78
N GLU A 204 4.58 3.70 -47.66
CA GLU A 204 5.63 3.39 -48.63
C GLU A 204 5.29 4.04 -49.99
N ASN A 205 6.02 5.12 -50.25
CA ASN A 205 6.14 5.96 -51.44
C ASN A 205 5.52 5.42 -52.76
N PRO A 206 4.47 6.07 -53.34
CA PRO A 206 3.81 5.65 -54.58
C PRO A 206 4.62 5.87 -55.88
N LYS A 207 5.95 6.04 -55.80
CA LYS A 207 6.80 6.46 -56.93
C LYS A 207 7.40 5.35 -57.79
N LEU A 208 7.16 4.07 -57.50
CA LEU A 208 7.49 2.98 -58.43
C LEU A 208 6.25 2.60 -59.26
N ARG A 209 5.77 3.54 -60.08
CA ARG A 209 4.82 3.23 -61.17
C ARG A 209 5.59 2.99 -62.45
N SER A 210 5.78 1.72 -62.83
CA SER A 210 5.89 1.37 -64.25
C SER A 210 4.52 1.57 -64.89
N THR A 211 4.40 2.52 -65.82
CA THR A 211 3.12 2.85 -66.52
C THR A 211 2.89 2.02 -67.79
N GLN A 212 3.43 0.81 -67.91
CA GLN A 212 3.17 -0.04 -69.07
C GLN A 212 3.09 -1.53 -68.73
N GLY A 213 1.86 -2.02 -68.49
CA GLY A 213 1.53 -3.44 -68.59
C GLY A 213 0.17 -3.81 -67.97
N ASN A 214 -0.30 -5.02 -68.30
CA ASN A 214 -1.61 -5.58 -67.98
C ASN A 214 -1.84 -5.65 -66.44
N ASP A 215 -3.10 -5.74 -65.96
CA ASP A 215 -3.48 -5.62 -64.54
C ASP A 215 -2.77 -6.53 -63.51
N THR A 216 -1.99 -7.52 -63.98
CA THR A 216 -1.02 -8.30 -63.19
C THR A 216 0.18 -7.48 -62.67
N GLU A 217 0.45 -6.29 -63.19
CA GLU A 217 1.61 -5.45 -62.81
C GLU A 217 1.36 -4.49 -61.63
N LYS A 218 0.18 -4.54 -60.98
CA LYS A 218 -0.16 -3.65 -59.83
C LYS A 218 0.12 -4.25 -58.44
N TRP A 219 0.75 -5.43 -58.36
CA TRP A 219 1.13 -6.09 -57.11
C TRP A 219 2.57 -5.72 -56.76
N THR A 220 2.75 -4.63 -56.01
CA THR A 220 4.06 -3.96 -55.86
C THR A 220 4.95 -4.48 -54.71
N LEU A 221 4.46 -5.35 -53.82
CA LEU A 221 5.26 -5.86 -52.70
C LEU A 221 5.27 -7.40 -52.69
N HIS A 222 6.30 -7.99 -53.30
CA HIS A 222 6.61 -9.40 -53.07
C HIS A 222 7.25 -9.49 -51.69
N SER A 223 6.51 -9.98 -50.69
CA SER A 223 7.02 -10.19 -49.35
C SER A 223 7.25 -11.68 -49.14
N SER A 224 8.43 -12.00 -48.60
CA SER A 224 8.71 -13.32 -48.05
C SER A 224 8.88 -13.15 -46.55
N HIS A 225 8.19 -13.97 -45.79
CA HIS A 225 8.38 -14.04 -44.34
C HIS A 225 8.83 -15.44 -43.96
N THR A 226 9.91 -15.53 -43.19
CA THR A 226 10.43 -16.79 -42.68
C THR A 226 10.13 -16.87 -41.19
N PHE A 227 9.32 -17.85 -40.80
CA PHE A 227 9.05 -18.16 -39.41
C PHE A 227 9.92 -19.32 -38.95
N ALA A 228 10.56 -19.17 -37.80
CA ALA A 228 11.34 -20.19 -37.11
C ALA A 228 11.10 -20.06 -35.60
N THR A 229 11.19 -21.16 -34.87
CA THR A 229 11.02 -21.17 -33.41
C THR A 229 11.74 -22.37 -32.80
N ALA A 230 12.23 -22.19 -31.57
CA ALA A 230 12.75 -23.25 -30.70
C ALA A 230 11.65 -24.03 -29.96
N ILE A 231 10.38 -23.63 -30.07
CA ILE A 231 9.29 -24.27 -29.35
C ILE A 231 8.59 -25.25 -30.29
N LYS A 232 8.64 -26.53 -29.94
CA LYS A 232 7.93 -27.57 -30.66
C LYS A 232 6.41 -27.37 -30.57
N GLY A 233 5.70 -27.50 -31.69
CA GLY A 233 4.24 -27.39 -31.71
C GLY A 233 3.64 -27.32 -33.12
N THR A 234 2.31 -27.26 -33.16
CA THR A 234 1.54 -27.06 -34.39
C THR A 234 1.32 -25.57 -34.62
N TYR A 235 1.67 -25.08 -35.81
CA TYR A 235 1.58 -23.66 -36.16
C TYR A 235 0.81 -23.45 -37.46
N ARG A 236 0.28 -22.23 -37.65
CA ARG A 236 -0.27 -21.77 -38.94
C ARG A 236 -0.06 -20.27 -39.11
N PHE A 237 -0.01 -19.82 -40.36
CA PHE A 237 -0.09 -18.39 -40.69
C PHE A 237 -1.53 -17.94 -40.80
N ARG A 238 -1.79 -16.72 -40.37
CA ARG A 238 -3.02 -15.96 -40.62
C ARG A 238 -2.65 -14.62 -41.22
N ILE A 239 -3.21 -14.31 -42.39
CA ILE A 239 -3.03 -13.02 -43.06
C ILE A 239 -4.37 -12.31 -43.11
N GLU A 240 -4.40 -11.07 -42.66
CA GLU A 240 -5.55 -10.19 -42.79
C GLU A 240 -5.19 -8.99 -43.67
N THR A 241 -6.04 -8.73 -44.66
CA THR A 241 -5.99 -7.49 -45.45
C THR A 241 -7.35 -6.81 -45.41
N THR A 242 -7.35 -5.49 -45.25
CA THR A 242 -8.58 -4.68 -45.19
C THR A 242 -8.43 -3.42 -46.02
N LYS A 243 -9.50 -3.04 -46.73
CA LYS A 243 -9.62 -1.76 -47.41
C LYS A 243 -11.10 -1.35 -47.46
N ASP A 244 -11.41 -0.19 -46.89
CA ASP A 244 -12.79 0.27 -46.68
C ASP A 244 -13.61 -0.80 -45.94
N GLN A 245 -14.77 -1.23 -46.48
CA GLN A 245 -15.61 -2.30 -45.92
C GLN A 245 -15.20 -3.71 -46.39
N CYS A 246 -14.21 -3.82 -47.29
CA CYS A 246 -13.75 -5.10 -47.83
C CYS A 246 -12.65 -5.70 -46.93
N LYS A 247 -12.81 -6.97 -46.55
CA LYS A 247 -11.88 -7.73 -45.71
C LYS A 247 -11.57 -9.08 -46.34
N THR A 248 -10.29 -9.47 -46.32
CA THR A 248 -9.84 -10.81 -46.69
C THR A 248 -9.02 -11.39 -45.53
N ILE A 249 -9.36 -12.60 -45.08
CA ILE A 249 -8.62 -13.38 -44.11
C ILE A 249 -8.20 -14.69 -44.77
N TRP A 250 -6.95 -15.08 -44.62
CA TRP A 250 -6.45 -16.36 -45.11
C TRP A 250 -5.67 -17.07 -44.03
N TYR A 251 -5.92 -18.36 -43.86
CA TYR A 251 -5.21 -19.24 -42.95
C TYR A 251 -4.43 -20.28 -43.73
N SER A 252 -3.18 -20.53 -43.34
CA SER A 252 -2.45 -21.67 -43.87
C SER A 252 -2.96 -22.99 -43.31
N LYS A 253 -2.63 -24.09 -43.99
CA LYS A 253 -2.72 -25.41 -43.38
C LYS A 253 -1.81 -25.46 -42.13
N PRO A 254 -2.20 -26.20 -41.08
CA PRO A 254 -1.34 -26.44 -39.92
C PRO A 254 -0.06 -27.19 -40.31
N TYR A 255 1.05 -26.84 -39.67
CA TYR A 255 2.34 -27.53 -39.83
C TYR A 255 3.01 -27.75 -38.47
N GLU A 256 3.68 -28.90 -38.32
CA GLU A 256 4.41 -29.28 -37.11
C GLU A 256 5.86 -28.78 -37.19
N LEU A 257 6.28 -27.97 -36.22
CA LEU A 257 7.68 -27.58 -36.03
C LEU A 257 8.29 -28.36 -34.88
N ILE A 258 9.46 -28.96 -35.08
CA ILE A 258 10.09 -29.87 -34.09
C ILE A 258 11.15 -29.23 -33.20
N ALA A 259 11.64 -28.04 -33.54
CA ALA A 259 12.70 -27.29 -32.85
C ALA A 259 14.03 -28.05 -32.65
N SER A 260 15.17 -27.51 -33.09
CA SER A 260 16.46 -28.15 -32.77
C SER A 260 17.73 -27.30 -32.92
N GLU A 261 17.67 -26.07 -33.45
CA GLU A 261 18.88 -25.27 -33.70
C GLU A 261 19.07 -24.10 -32.72
N TYR A 262 17.99 -23.71 -32.04
CA TYR A 262 17.96 -22.63 -31.04
C TYR A 262 17.65 -23.22 -29.66
N GLU A 263 18.32 -24.33 -29.33
CA GLU A 263 18.14 -25.09 -28.10
C GLU A 263 19.48 -25.17 -27.35
N ILE A 264 19.46 -24.91 -26.04
CA ILE A 264 20.55 -25.25 -25.13
C ILE A 264 20.23 -26.61 -24.52
N LYS A 265 21.09 -27.58 -24.83
CA LYS A 265 20.95 -28.99 -24.47
C LYS A 265 22.28 -29.51 -23.90
N ASP A 266 22.26 -30.69 -23.31
CA ASP A 266 23.42 -31.23 -22.57
C ASP A 266 24.73 -31.30 -23.39
N ASP A 267 24.65 -31.49 -24.70
CA ASP A 267 25.80 -31.52 -25.62
C ASP A 267 26.12 -30.17 -26.29
N GLN A 268 25.33 -29.13 -26.01
CA GLN A 268 25.49 -27.78 -26.56
C GLN A 268 25.13 -26.73 -25.50
N LEU A 269 26.13 -26.36 -24.70
CA LEU A 269 25.99 -25.46 -23.55
C LEU A 269 26.43 -24.01 -23.84
N THR A 270 26.75 -23.67 -25.09
CA THR A 270 27.18 -22.32 -25.48
C THR A 270 26.41 -21.85 -26.71
N MET A 271 25.95 -20.61 -26.70
CA MET A 271 25.26 -20.00 -27.83
C MET A 271 25.63 -18.51 -27.96
N GLY A 272 25.81 -18.07 -29.20
CA GLY A 272 26.25 -16.71 -29.52
C GLY A 272 27.75 -16.57 -29.72
N GLU A 273 28.20 -15.36 -30.03
CA GLU A 273 29.58 -15.04 -30.40
C GLU A 273 30.02 -13.69 -29.82
N GLU A 274 31.29 -13.57 -29.44
CA GLU A 274 31.86 -12.36 -28.82
C GLU A 274 31.74 -11.09 -29.67
N ASN A 275 31.85 -11.23 -31.00
CA ASN A 275 31.96 -10.10 -31.92
C ASN A 275 30.73 -9.89 -32.81
N SER A 276 29.65 -10.62 -32.56
CA SER A 276 28.42 -10.52 -33.36
C SER A 276 27.18 -10.77 -32.50
N THR A 277 26.13 -9.98 -32.73
CA THR A 277 24.83 -10.21 -32.10
C THR A 277 24.11 -11.35 -32.81
N THR A 278 23.79 -12.42 -32.08
CA THR A 278 23.00 -13.53 -32.60
C THR A 278 21.53 -13.26 -32.33
N ILE A 279 20.78 -12.99 -33.40
CA ILE A 279 19.33 -12.73 -33.31
C ILE A 279 18.58 -14.05 -33.42
N LEU A 280 17.79 -14.38 -32.39
CA LEU A 280 17.00 -15.60 -32.30
C LEU A 280 15.50 -15.25 -32.31
N PRO A 281 14.65 -16.10 -32.91
CA PRO A 281 13.21 -15.93 -32.81
C PRO A 281 12.69 -16.32 -31.42
N SER A 282 13.25 -17.38 -30.82
CA SER A 282 12.96 -17.85 -29.46
C SER A 282 14.10 -18.78 -29.02
N LEU A 283 14.16 -19.10 -27.72
CA LEU A 283 15.15 -19.99 -27.13
C LEU A 283 14.48 -21.08 -26.28
N LEU A 284 14.87 -22.33 -26.47
CA LEU A 284 14.47 -23.45 -25.61
C LEU A 284 15.67 -23.94 -24.81
N ILE A 285 15.49 -24.22 -23.52
CA ILE A 285 16.51 -24.80 -22.67
C ILE A 285 16.02 -26.15 -22.13
N THR A 286 16.72 -27.21 -22.51
CA THR A 286 16.47 -28.60 -22.09
C THR A 286 17.67 -29.18 -21.32
N ALA A 287 18.77 -28.43 -21.23
CA ALA A 287 19.95 -28.84 -20.48
C ALA A 287 19.62 -29.16 -19.01
N GLY A 288 20.15 -30.28 -18.53
CA GLY A 288 19.96 -30.76 -17.16
C GLY A 288 18.60 -31.43 -16.91
N LYS A 289 17.77 -31.64 -17.93
CA LYS A 289 16.44 -32.24 -17.78
C LYS A 289 16.45 -33.71 -17.37
N GLU A 290 17.34 -34.51 -17.96
CA GLU A 290 17.40 -35.97 -17.76
C GLU A 290 18.35 -36.39 -16.62
N GLY A 291 18.91 -35.43 -15.89
CA GLY A 291 19.91 -35.67 -14.84
C GLY A 291 19.66 -34.85 -13.57
N GLU A 292 20.29 -35.24 -12.46
CA GLU A 292 20.18 -34.48 -11.21
C GLU A 292 21.13 -33.27 -11.15
N GLU A 293 22.16 -33.24 -12.02
CA GLU A 293 23.18 -32.20 -12.06
C GLU A 293 22.73 -30.93 -12.78
N VAL A 294 23.03 -29.78 -12.18
CA VAL A 294 22.88 -28.47 -12.83
C VAL A 294 23.93 -28.31 -13.92
N LYS A 295 23.52 -27.91 -15.14
CA LYS A 295 24.42 -27.65 -16.26
C LYS A 295 24.85 -26.19 -16.30
N GLU A 296 26.13 -25.92 -16.55
CA GLU A 296 26.63 -24.56 -16.78
C GLU A 296 26.58 -24.24 -18.27
N ALA A 297 25.77 -23.26 -18.65
CA ALA A 297 25.64 -22.78 -20.02
C ALA A 297 26.09 -21.32 -20.15
N THR A 298 26.39 -20.87 -21.37
CA THR A 298 26.80 -19.50 -21.67
C THR A 298 26.02 -18.94 -22.85
N LEU A 299 25.47 -17.73 -22.68
CA LEU A 299 24.98 -16.90 -23.77
C LEU A 299 25.90 -15.72 -23.99
N GLU A 300 26.15 -15.39 -25.25
CA GLU A 300 27.00 -14.26 -25.63
C GLU A 300 26.38 -13.44 -26.75
N ASN A 301 26.05 -12.18 -26.47
CA ASN A 301 25.43 -11.25 -27.42
C ASN A 301 24.15 -11.79 -28.08
N ILE A 302 23.22 -12.34 -27.29
CA ILE A 302 21.94 -12.87 -27.80
C ILE A 302 20.86 -11.80 -27.81
N GLU A 303 20.15 -11.66 -28.92
CA GLU A 303 18.94 -10.84 -28.99
C GLU A 303 17.76 -11.71 -29.41
N ILE A 304 16.73 -11.79 -28.57
CA ILE A 304 15.49 -12.50 -28.87
C ILE A 304 14.42 -11.46 -29.21
N ALA A 305 13.83 -11.59 -30.39
CA ALA A 305 12.71 -10.73 -30.77
C ALA A 305 11.54 -10.97 -29.81
N GLU A 306 11.12 -9.92 -29.10
CA GLU A 306 10.02 -10.03 -28.15
C GLU A 306 8.71 -10.38 -28.88
N HIS A 307 8.08 -11.49 -28.47
CA HIS A 307 6.84 -11.95 -29.05
C HIS A 307 5.70 -11.01 -28.70
N ALA A 308 4.87 -10.67 -29.68
CA ALA A 308 3.80 -9.69 -29.48
C ALA A 308 2.65 -10.20 -28.57
N VAL A 309 2.48 -11.52 -28.38
CA VAL A 309 1.36 -12.08 -27.60
C VAL A 309 1.71 -13.42 -26.93
N GLY A 310 1.59 -13.48 -25.60
CA GLY A 310 1.25 -14.69 -24.83
C GLY A 310 2.28 -15.83 -24.73
N THR A 311 3.32 -15.86 -25.58
CA THR A 311 4.33 -16.93 -25.57
C THR A 311 5.70 -16.45 -25.08
N PRO A 312 6.41 -17.27 -24.30
CA PRO A 312 7.71 -16.89 -23.77
C PRO A 312 8.79 -16.85 -24.86
N SER A 313 9.63 -15.82 -24.82
CA SER A 313 10.82 -15.69 -25.66
C SER A 313 11.88 -16.74 -25.30
N VAL A 314 12.04 -17.03 -24.01
CA VAL A 314 12.86 -18.12 -23.47
C VAL A 314 12.00 -19.08 -22.69
N LYS A 315 12.00 -20.36 -23.08
CA LYS A 315 11.33 -21.42 -22.34
C LYS A 315 12.35 -22.37 -21.74
N ILE A 316 12.28 -22.56 -20.42
CA ILE A 316 13.01 -23.60 -19.70
C ILE A 316 12.07 -24.79 -19.56
N GLU A 317 12.45 -25.95 -20.09
CA GLU A 317 11.61 -27.13 -20.02
C GLU A 317 11.49 -27.66 -18.58
N SER A 318 10.37 -28.31 -18.26
CA SER A 318 10.15 -28.92 -16.94
C SER A 318 11.32 -29.83 -16.54
N ASN A 319 11.73 -29.71 -15.28
CA ASN A 319 12.89 -30.40 -14.67
C ASN A 319 14.27 -30.04 -15.25
N ALA A 320 14.39 -29.14 -16.24
CA ALA A 320 15.69 -28.67 -16.70
C ALA A 320 16.40 -27.86 -15.60
N LYS A 321 17.71 -28.05 -15.43
CA LYS A 321 18.52 -27.44 -14.37
C LYS A 321 19.75 -26.80 -14.97
N VAL A 322 19.79 -25.46 -15.01
CA VAL A 322 20.83 -24.72 -15.72
C VAL A 322 21.30 -23.48 -14.94
N ASN A 323 22.60 -23.21 -15.01
CA ASN A 323 23.17 -21.93 -14.65
C ASN A 323 23.61 -21.25 -15.95
N LEU A 324 23.09 -20.06 -16.21
CA LEU A 324 23.28 -19.34 -17.46
C LEU A 324 24.21 -18.15 -17.25
N THR A 325 25.46 -18.28 -17.70
CA THR A 325 26.42 -17.17 -17.70
C THR A 325 26.14 -16.26 -18.90
N LEU A 326 25.92 -14.99 -18.64
CA LEU A 326 25.55 -13.99 -19.63
C LEU A 326 26.74 -13.08 -19.94
N LYS A 327 27.21 -13.13 -21.18
CA LYS A 327 28.33 -12.34 -21.70
C LYS A 327 27.88 -11.37 -22.78
N GLY A 328 28.59 -10.25 -22.88
CA GLY A 328 28.20 -9.20 -23.83
C GLY A 328 26.77 -8.71 -23.57
N THR A 329 26.10 -8.19 -24.59
CA THR A 329 24.74 -7.59 -24.46
C THR A 329 23.66 -8.60 -24.86
N ASN A 330 22.80 -8.99 -23.91
CA ASN A 330 21.73 -9.95 -24.11
C ASN A 330 20.35 -9.29 -23.94
N ASN A 331 19.42 -9.57 -24.85
CA ASN A 331 18.01 -9.26 -24.71
C ASN A 331 17.23 -10.55 -24.81
N LEU A 332 16.67 -11.01 -23.69
CA LEU A 332 16.00 -12.32 -23.60
C LEU A 332 14.47 -12.21 -23.66
N GLY A 333 13.90 -11.01 -23.67
CA GLY A 333 12.46 -10.81 -23.67
C GLY A 333 11.80 -11.45 -22.43
N SER A 334 10.75 -12.25 -22.62
CA SER A 334 10.06 -12.95 -21.55
C SER A 334 10.64 -14.35 -21.28
N ILE A 335 10.73 -14.73 -20.02
CA ILE A 335 11.23 -16.04 -19.57
C ILE A 335 10.09 -16.82 -18.89
N GLU A 336 9.87 -18.07 -19.30
CA GLU A 336 8.96 -19.00 -18.64
C GLU A 336 9.68 -20.28 -18.23
N LEU A 337 9.53 -20.65 -16.96
CA LEU A 337 10.10 -21.86 -16.39
C LEU A 337 9.04 -22.95 -16.24
N GLY A 338 9.30 -24.13 -16.80
CA GLY A 338 8.49 -25.31 -16.60
C GLY A 338 8.55 -25.83 -15.16
N LYS A 339 7.59 -26.70 -14.79
CA LYS A 339 7.48 -27.24 -13.44
C LYS A 339 8.77 -27.97 -13.01
N GLY A 340 9.25 -27.71 -11.80
CA GLY A 340 10.44 -28.34 -11.22
C GLY A 340 11.77 -27.99 -11.89
N SER A 341 11.78 -26.99 -12.78
CA SER A 341 13.01 -26.51 -13.41
C SER A 341 13.79 -25.56 -12.49
N THR A 342 15.08 -25.39 -12.76
CA THR A 342 15.96 -24.48 -12.02
C THR A 342 16.78 -23.65 -13.00
N ILE A 343 16.77 -22.34 -12.83
CA ILE A 343 17.65 -21.43 -13.57
C ILE A 343 18.31 -20.40 -12.64
N THR A 344 19.63 -20.23 -12.82
CA THR A 344 20.38 -19.10 -12.26
C THR A 344 20.92 -18.25 -13.40
N LEU A 345 20.56 -16.97 -13.46
CA LEU A 345 21.18 -16.01 -14.37
C LEU A 345 22.43 -15.44 -13.70
N LYS A 346 23.59 -15.65 -14.31
CA LYS A 346 24.90 -15.22 -13.78
C LYS A 346 25.51 -14.15 -14.67
N PRO A 347 26.03 -13.04 -14.10
CA PRO A 347 26.81 -12.07 -14.86
C PRO A 347 28.14 -12.67 -15.30
N GLU A 348 28.74 -12.16 -16.38
CA GLU A 348 30.10 -12.55 -16.80
C GLU A 348 31.15 -12.28 -15.71
N THR A 349 31.04 -11.14 -15.04
CA THR A 349 31.93 -10.73 -13.95
C THR A 349 31.10 -10.21 -12.79
N ALA A 350 31.32 -10.76 -11.59
CA ALA A 350 30.60 -10.36 -10.40
C ALA A 350 30.72 -8.86 -10.11
N GLY A 351 29.57 -8.18 -9.95
CA GLY A 351 29.49 -6.78 -9.57
C GLY A 351 29.86 -5.78 -10.66
N LYS A 352 29.98 -6.20 -11.93
CA LYS A 352 30.26 -5.32 -13.06
C LYS A 352 29.29 -5.55 -14.22
N ASP A 353 28.83 -4.47 -14.84
CA ASP A 353 27.98 -4.45 -16.04
C ASP A 353 26.73 -5.36 -15.93
N MET A 354 26.18 -5.54 -14.71
CA MET A 354 25.17 -6.58 -14.46
C MET A 354 23.80 -6.24 -15.08
N ASN A 355 23.43 -4.95 -15.21
CA ASN A 355 22.12 -4.55 -15.76
C ASN A 355 22.18 -3.90 -17.14
N GLU A 356 23.25 -3.17 -17.47
CA GLU A 356 23.35 -2.42 -18.75
C GLU A 356 23.35 -3.33 -19.99
N LYS A 357 23.58 -4.62 -19.77
CA LYS A 357 23.82 -5.62 -20.82
C LYS A 357 22.85 -6.79 -20.77
N LEU A 358 21.79 -6.73 -19.96
CA LEU A 358 20.74 -7.73 -19.95
C LEU A 358 19.36 -7.06 -19.88
N SER A 359 18.48 -7.43 -20.81
CA SER A 359 17.08 -7.01 -20.80
C SER A 359 16.16 -8.22 -20.70
N ILE A 360 15.26 -8.20 -19.72
CA ILE A 360 14.20 -9.18 -19.48
C ILE A 360 12.91 -8.41 -19.24
N SER A 361 11.85 -8.73 -19.97
CA SER A 361 10.57 -8.01 -19.87
C SER A 361 9.60 -8.62 -18.86
N SER A 362 9.68 -9.94 -18.64
CA SER A 362 8.88 -10.64 -17.63
C SER A 362 9.44 -12.01 -17.31
N VAL A 363 9.17 -12.50 -16.10
CA VAL A 363 9.52 -13.86 -15.67
C VAL A 363 8.28 -14.55 -15.11
N ARG A 364 7.98 -15.73 -15.65
CA ARG A 364 6.99 -16.68 -15.12
C ARG A 364 7.68 -17.93 -14.62
N ASN A 365 7.54 -18.22 -13.33
CA ASN A 365 8.31 -19.23 -12.65
C ASN A 365 7.45 -20.42 -12.22
N GLY A 366 7.72 -21.61 -12.78
CA GLY A 366 7.17 -22.89 -12.31
C GLY A 366 8.12 -23.73 -11.47
N GLY A 367 9.28 -23.20 -11.07
CA GLY A 367 10.29 -23.92 -10.30
C GLY A 367 11.17 -22.98 -9.48
N SER A 368 12.50 -23.10 -9.61
CA SER A 368 13.46 -22.25 -8.92
C SER A 368 14.11 -21.24 -9.87
N PHE A 369 13.93 -19.95 -9.60
CA PHE A 369 14.49 -18.86 -10.37
C PHE A 369 15.46 -18.04 -9.50
N THR A 370 16.69 -17.82 -9.97
CA THR A 370 17.66 -16.92 -9.33
C THR A 370 18.22 -15.94 -10.34
N ASP A 371 18.17 -14.64 -10.03
CA ASP A 371 18.77 -13.59 -10.87
C ASP A 371 19.96 -12.90 -10.18
N GLU A 372 21.17 -13.43 -10.35
CA GLU A 372 22.38 -12.78 -9.83
C GLU A 372 22.80 -11.53 -10.63
N THR A 373 22.14 -11.26 -11.76
CA THR A 373 22.40 -10.07 -12.57
C THR A 373 21.70 -8.83 -12.03
N ALA A 374 20.74 -8.98 -11.09
CA ALA A 374 20.00 -7.87 -10.50
C ALA A 374 19.20 -7.02 -11.52
N THR A 375 18.71 -7.65 -12.59
CA THR A 375 17.91 -7.00 -13.65
C THR A 375 16.41 -7.22 -13.49
N VAL A 376 16.02 -8.33 -12.87
CA VAL A 376 14.63 -8.68 -12.65
C VAL A 376 14.16 -8.11 -11.32
N SER A 377 13.10 -7.31 -11.35
CA SER A 377 12.46 -6.72 -10.16
C SER A 377 11.11 -7.36 -9.82
N LEU A 378 10.55 -8.19 -10.71
CA LEU A 378 9.25 -8.84 -10.55
C LEU A 378 9.30 -10.27 -11.12
N VAL A 379 8.91 -11.23 -10.30
CA VAL A 379 8.70 -12.63 -10.70
C VAL A 379 7.29 -13.04 -10.33
N LYS A 380 6.61 -13.67 -11.28
CA LYS A 380 5.29 -14.27 -11.08
C LYS A 380 5.36 -15.77 -11.23
N ASP A 381 4.42 -16.49 -10.64
CA ASP A 381 4.24 -17.91 -10.91
C ASP A 381 3.54 -18.14 -12.28
N LEU A 382 3.28 -19.41 -12.61
CA LEU A 382 2.55 -19.80 -13.82
C LEU A 382 1.05 -19.45 -13.77
N GLU A 383 0.48 -19.25 -12.58
CA GLU A 383 -0.91 -18.85 -12.35
C GLU A 383 -1.08 -17.32 -12.29
N ASN A 384 0.03 -16.59 -12.48
CA ASN A 384 0.14 -15.13 -12.50
C ASN A 384 0.02 -14.44 -11.13
N HIS A 385 0.22 -15.18 -10.04
CA HIS A 385 0.45 -14.61 -8.71
C HIS A 385 1.85 -14.00 -8.59
N THR A 386 1.99 -12.95 -7.79
CA THR A 386 3.29 -12.31 -7.53
C THR A 386 4.06 -13.12 -6.49
N MET A 387 5.16 -13.76 -6.92
CA MET A 387 6.08 -14.44 -6.00
C MET A 387 6.95 -13.42 -5.26
N ILE A 388 7.53 -12.47 -6.00
CA ILE A 388 8.38 -11.42 -5.44
C ILE A 388 8.36 -10.19 -6.35
N GLU A 389 8.20 -9.01 -5.75
CA GLU A 389 8.24 -7.71 -6.42
C GLU A 389 9.01 -6.71 -5.57
N PHE A 390 10.02 -6.05 -6.14
CA PHE A 390 10.63 -4.87 -5.55
C PHE A 390 9.75 -3.66 -5.87
N THR A 391 9.19 -3.04 -4.84
CA THR A 391 8.16 -2.00 -5.00
C THR A 391 8.71 -0.61 -4.78
N ASP A 392 9.52 -0.45 -3.74
CA ASP A 392 10.00 0.84 -3.29
C ASP A 392 11.45 0.71 -2.82
N THR A 393 12.28 1.69 -3.16
CA THR A 393 13.62 1.85 -2.60
C THR A 393 13.73 3.24 -2.01
N VAL A 394 14.11 3.31 -0.75
CA VAL A 394 14.27 4.57 -0.03
C VAL A 394 15.75 4.76 0.30
N ILE A 395 16.30 5.89 -0.10
CA ILE A 395 17.73 6.22 0.10
C ILE A 395 17.83 7.53 0.87
N TYR A 396 18.63 7.53 1.93
CA TYR A 396 18.98 8.72 2.69
C TYR A 396 20.48 8.81 2.91
N GLN A 397 21.02 10.02 2.90
CA GLN A 397 22.41 10.29 3.24
C GLN A 397 22.49 11.28 4.40
N ILE A 398 23.39 11.01 5.35
CA ILE A 398 23.67 11.84 6.51
C ILE A 398 25.19 11.93 6.64
N ASP A 399 25.75 13.09 6.28
CA ASP A 399 27.20 13.31 6.20
C ASP A 399 27.92 12.20 5.42
N ASN A 400 28.73 11.38 6.10
CA ASN A 400 29.47 10.27 5.51
C ASN A 400 28.70 8.93 5.54
N ALA A 401 27.53 8.86 6.18
CA ALA A 401 26.70 7.66 6.27
C ALA A 401 25.59 7.68 5.23
N ILE A 402 25.32 6.53 4.62
CA ILE A 402 24.20 6.29 3.71
C ILE A 402 23.34 5.18 4.29
N SER A 403 22.03 5.42 4.24
CA SER A 403 21.02 4.40 4.46
C SER A 403 20.31 4.07 3.16
N VAL A 404 20.19 2.77 2.86
CA VAL A 404 19.42 2.24 1.73
C VAL A 404 18.42 1.23 2.28
N SER A 405 17.16 1.43 1.97
CA SER A 405 16.05 0.57 2.35
C SER A 405 15.39 0.02 1.09
N LEU A 406 15.32 -1.30 0.96
CA LEU A 406 14.60 -1.97 -0.11
C LEU A 406 13.35 -2.63 0.44
N ARG A 407 12.20 -2.33 -0.17
CA ARG A 407 10.93 -2.98 0.09
C ARG A 407 10.65 -4.03 -0.97
N ALA A 408 10.41 -5.26 -0.53
CA ALA A 408 9.96 -6.35 -1.38
C ALA A 408 8.64 -6.93 -0.86
N VAL A 409 7.74 -7.27 -1.77
CA VAL A 409 6.41 -7.82 -1.45
C VAL A 409 6.18 -9.15 -2.18
N GLY A 410 5.39 -10.01 -1.56
CA GLY A 410 4.86 -11.26 -2.14
C GLY A 410 3.35 -11.39 -1.88
N ASN A 411 2.66 -12.12 -2.74
CA ASN A 411 1.24 -12.42 -2.57
C ASN A 411 1.05 -13.81 -1.94
N SER A 412 0.20 -13.87 -0.90
CA SER A 412 -0.16 -15.05 -0.09
C SER A 412 -1.69 -15.24 0.07
N LEU A 413 -2.53 -14.41 -0.56
CA LEU A 413 -3.98 -14.47 -0.30
C LEU A 413 -4.75 -15.58 -1.05
N ASP A 414 -4.15 -16.21 -2.07
CA ASP A 414 -4.58 -17.50 -2.65
C ASP A 414 -3.39 -18.41 -3.05
N GLY A 415 -2.14 -18.02 -2.79
CA GLY A 415 -0.94 -18.70 -3.30
C GLY A 415 0.13 -18.81 -2.22
N ASP A 416 0.67 -20.00 -2.04
CA ASP A 416 1.45 -20.42 -0.88
C ASP A 416 2.84 -19.76 -0.76
N TYR A 417 3.07 -18.47 -1.05
CA TYR A 417 4.42 -17.89 -1.05
C TYR A 417 4.69 -17.00 0.16
N LEU A 418 5.80 -17.25 0.86
CA LEU A 418 6.33 -16.39 1.91
C LEU A 418 7.73 -15.92 1.56
N LEU A 419 8.05 -14.70 1.98
CA LEU A 419 9.40 -14.14 1.95
C LEU A 419 10.27 -14.77 3.07
N TRP A 420 10.25 -16.11 3.16
CA TRP A 420 11.08 -16.90 4.04
C TRP A 420 12.41 -17.21 3.32
N GLY A 421 13.51 -16.72 3.89
CA GLY A 421 14.86 -16.95 3.35
C GLY A 421 15.94 -16.10 4.03
N GLU A 422 17.21 -16.43 3.75
CA GLU A 422 18.35 -15.58 4.11
C GLU A 422 18.37 -14.33 3.24
N HIS A 423 17.77 -13.26 3.74
CA HIS A 423 17.87 -11.92 3.19
C HIS A 423 19.18 -11.30 3.65
N THR A 424 20.14 -11.15 2.73
CA THR A 424 21.48 -10.67 3.05
C THR A 424 21.79 -9.39 2.30
N ILE A 425 22.54 -8.50 2.94
CA ILE A 425 23.22 -7.41 2.24
C ILE A 425 24.68 -7.79 2.10
N GLU A 426 25.20 -7.69 0.89
CA GLU A 426 26.56 -8.14 0.57
C GLU A 426 27.33 -6.99 -0.06
N LYS A 427 28.61 -6.85 0.32
CA LYS A 427 29.55 -5.90 -0.27
C LYS A 427 30.53 -6.66 -1.15
N LEU A 428 30.83 -6.09 -2.32
CA LEU A 428 31.82 -6.66 -3.22
C LEU A 428 33.23 -6.32 -2.74
N ASN A 429 33.98 -7.33 -2.28
CA ASN A 429 35.37 -7.24 -1.86
C ASN A 429 36.24 -8.17 -2.70
N SER A 430 37.24 -7.62 -3.40
CA SER A 430 38.17 -8.39 -4.24
C SER A 430 37.50 -9.37 -5.23
N GLY A 431 36.35 -8.97 -5.80
CA GLY A 431 35.58 -9.78 -6.75
C GLY A 431 34.70 -10.87 -6.10
N LYS A 432 34.54 -10.87 -4.79
CA LYS A 432 33.65 -11.76 -4.04
C LYS A 432 32.63 -10.97 -3.26
N TRP A 433 31.41 -11.50 -3.19
CA TRP A 433 30.36 -10.96 -2.34
C TRP A 433 30.59 -11.46 -0.91
N GLU A 434 30.76 -10.52 0.02
CA GLU A 434 30.92 -10.80 1.44
C GLU A 434 29.73 -10.20 2.18
N ALA A 435 29.10 -11.00 3.05
CA ALA A 435 27.97 -10.54 3.84
C ALA A 435 28.38 -9.35 4.73
N VAL A 436 27.60 -8.29 4.66
CA VAL A 436 27.68 -7.13 5.54
C VAL A 436 26.66 -7.33 6.64
N GLN A 437 27.01 -6.98 7.87
CA GLN A 437 26.04 -7.00 8.98
C GLN A 437 24.85 -6.12 8.60
N SER A 438 23.70 -6.75 8.45
CA SER A 438 22.43 -6.15 8.08
C SER A 438 21.31 -6.99 8.67
N LYS A 439 20.17 -6.36 8.94
CA LYS A 439 18.96 -7.08 9.34
C LYS A 439 17.86 -6.78 8.36
N SER A 440 17.28 -7.85 7.80
CA SER A 440 15.93 -7.81 7.27
C SER A 440 14.94 -7.74 8.43
N ARG A 441 13.95 -6.87 8.34
CA ARG A 441 12.77 -6.94 9.21
C ARG A 441 11.62 -7.50 8.37
N LEU A 442 11.19 -8.70 8.74
CA LEU A 442 10.03 -9.36 8.15
C LEU A 442 8.78 -8.86 8.85
N ARG A 443 7.79 -8.42 8.08
CA ARG A 443 6.42 -8.30 8.57
C ARG A 443 5.59 -9.40 7.92
N ALA A 444 5.20 -10.39 8.70
CA ALA A 444 4.00 -11.16 8.40
C ALA A 444 2.86 -10.41 9.05
N ASP A 445 2.19 -9.51 8.31
CA ASP A 445 1.03 -8.84 8.90
C ASP A 445 -0.17 -9.79 8.89
N THR A 446 -1.04 -9.60 9.87
CA THR A 446 -2.41 -10.12 9.83
C THR A 446 -3.08 -9.62 8.54
N PRO A 447 -4.02 -10.39 7.94
CA PRO A 447 -4.39 -10.29 6.53
C PRO A 447 -4.71 -8.85 6.12
N ALA A 448 -3.81 -8.23 5.36
CA ALA A 448 -3.95 -6.87 4.86
C ALA A 448 -5.23 -6.74 4.01
N GLU A 449 -5.86 -5.57 4.03
CA GLU A 449 -7.03 -5.20 3.20
C GLU A 449 -6.78 -5.31 1.67
N ASN A 450 -5.54 -5.62 1.24
CA ASN A 450 -5.15 -5.79 -0.16
C ASN A 450 -4.83 -7.27 -0.49
N PRO A 451 -5.69 -7.96 -1.29
CA PRO A 451 -5.53 -9.36 -1.70
C PRO A 451 -4.29 -9.67 -2.55
N ASN A 452 -3.45 -8.68 -2.88
CA ASN A 452 -2.25 -8.86 -3.70
C ASN A 452 -0.92 -8.64 -2.97
N ARG A 453 -0.92 -8.31 -1.66
CA ARG A 453 0.29 -7.97 -0.88
C ARG A 453 0.13 -8.42 0.58
N SER A 454 0.38 -9.70 0.85
CA SER A 454 0.17 -10.28 2.18
C SER A 454 1.45 -10.77 2.86
N ALA A 455 2.60 -10.68 2.18
CA ALA A 455 3.92 -10.79 2.81
C ALA A 455 4.79 -9.60 2.38
N GLU A 456 5.48 -8.99 3.35
CA GLU A 456 6.35 -7.84 3.11
C GLU A 456 7.67 -7.98 3.89
N VAL A 457 8.77 -7.66 3.22
CA VAL A 457 10.09 -7.56 3.85
C VAL A 457 10.73 -6.22 3.50
N VAL A 458 11.32 -5.59 4.51
CA VAL A 458 12.15 -4.40 4.33
C VAL A 458 13.58 -4.75 4.74
N ILE A 459 14.51 -4.52 3.82
CA ILE A 459 15.95 -4.74 4.02
C ILE A 459 16.64 -3.39 4.11
N ASN A 460 17.36 -3.17 5.21
CA ASN A 460 17.99 -1.88 5.48
C ASN A 460 19.50 -2.03 5.60
N LEU A 461 20.25 -1.27 4.80
CA LEU A 461 21.68 -1.02 4.98
C LEU A 461 21.85 0.39 5.56
N THR A 462 22.66 0.53 6.60
CA THR A 462 23.26 1.83 6.98
C THR A 462 24.77 1.65 7.03
N THR A 463 25.51 2.41 6.22
CA THR A 463 26.97 2.28 6.11
C THR A 463 27.65 3.62 5.81
N THR A 464 28.89 3.78 6.28
CA THR A 464 29.77 4.89 5.88
C THR A 464 30.76 4.49 4.79
N GLU A 465 30.74 3.23 4.38
CA GLU A 465 31.71 2.68 3.47
C GLU A 465 31.26 2.87 2.02
N THR A 466 32.18 3.33 1.18
CA THR A 466 31.98 3.30 -0.27
C THR A 466 32.19 1.89 -0.80
N GLY A 467 31.52 1.56 -1.89
CA GLY A 467 31.67 0.26 -2.57
C GLY A 467 30.41 -0.13 -3.31
N THR A 468 30.47 -1.31 -3.93
CA THR A 468 29.32 -1.93 -4.60
C THR A 468 28.64 -2.90 -3.64
N TYR A 469 27.32 -2.77 -3.52
CA TYR A 469 26.49 -3.55 -2.61
C TYR A 469 25.36 -4.22 -3.38
N ARG A 470 24.91 -5.38 -2.89
CA ARG A 470 23.65 -5.98 -3.33
C ARG A 470 22.81 -6.44 -2.14
N MET A 471 21.49 -6.34 -2.25
CA MET A 471 20.53 -6.94 -1.31
C MET A 471 19.91 -8.16 -1.95
N LYS A 472 20.03 -9.32 -1.31
CA LYS A 472 19.41 -10.58 -1.71
C LYS A 472 18.05 -10.72 -1.05
N VAL A 473 17.03 -11.05 -1.84
CA VAL A 473 15.68 -11.35 -1.34
C VAL A 473 15.20 -12.66 -1.94
N THR A 474 14.74 -13.58 -1.10
CA THR A 474 14.18 -14.86 -1.53
C THR A 474 12.71 -14.99 -1.12
N SER A 475 11.88 -15.42 -2.06
CA SER A 475 10.49 -15.85 -1.84
C SER A 475 10.38 -17.33 -2.13
N THR A 476 9.70 -18.07 -1.26
CA THR A 476 9.63 -19.53 -1.27
C THR A 476 8.19 -19.96 -1.10
N ASP A 477 7.77 -20.99 -1.84
CA ASP A 477 6.50 -21.66 -1.64
C ASP A 477 6.47 -22.39 -0.28
N ILE A 478 5.36 -22.33 0.43
CA ILE A 478 5.13 -22.88 1.77
C ILE A 478 4.99 -24.41 1.66
N GLU A 479 4.42 -24.92 0.57
CA GLU A 479 4.23 -26.35 0.35
C GLU A 479 5.39 -26.99 -0.42
N ASP A 480 6.12 -26.22 -1.24
CA ASP A 480 7.25 -26.71 -2.05
C ASP A 480 8.49 -25.79 -1.99
N GLU A 481 9.43 -26.05 -1.08
CA GLU A 481 10.69 -25.29 -0.98
C GLU A 481 11.51 -25.26 -2.28
N ALA A 482 11.31 -26.22 -3.20
CA ALA A 482 11.98 -26.24 -4.51
C ALA A 482 11.37 -25.22 -5.49
N HIS A 483 10.19 -24.69 -5.21
CA HIS A 483 9.54 -23.60 -5.92
C HIS A 483 9.85 -22.27 -5.21
N ASN A 484 10.87 -21.57 -5.72
CA ASN A 484 11.35 -20.32 -5.11
C ASN A 484 11.82 -19.31 -6.16
N ALA A 485 11.90 -18.05 -5.76
CA ALA A 485 12.45 -16.96 -6.55
C ALA A 485 13.42 -16.15 -5.69
N THR A 486 14.67 -16.01 -6.14
CA THR A 486 15.70 -15.19 -5.51
C THR A 486 16.10 -14.05 -6.43
N LEU A 487 15.90 -12.82 -5.97
CA LEU A 487 16.27 -11.60 -6.68
C LEU A 487 17.34 -10.83 -5.92
N TYR A 488 18.11 -10.04 -6.66
CA TYR A 488 19.13 -9.16 -6.11
C TYR A 488 18.87 -7.71 -6.50
N PHE A 489 19.02 -6.79 -5.56
CA PHE A 489 19.00 -5.35 -5.81
C PHE A 489 20.41 -4.78 -5.68
N LEU A 490 20.97 -4.25 -6.76
CA LEU A 490 22.37 -3.82 -6.85
C LEU A 490 22.50 -2.29 -6.83
N PHE A 491 23.40 -1.77 -6.01
CA PHE A 491 23.68 -0.33 -5.92
C PHE A 491 25.15 -0.04 -5.61
N GLU A 492 25.64 1.10 -6.07
CA GLU A 492 27.00 1.57 -5.85
C GLU A 492 27.00 2.83 -4.96
N ILE A 493 27.74 2.80 -3.85
CA ILE A 493 28.00 3.96 -3.00
C ILE A 493 29.35 4.57 -3.39
N THR A 494 29.35 5.80 -3.90
CA THR A 494 30.57 6.51 -4.36
C THR A 494 30.62 7.95 -3.87
N THR A 495 31.82 8.55 -3.81
CA THR A 495 31.98 9.98 -3.51
C THR A 495 32.20 10.81 -4.78
N LEU A 496 31.50 11.94 -4.91
CA LEU A 496 31.67 12.91 -5.97
C LEU A 496 31.69 14.32 -5.39
N LYS A 497 32.83 15.04 -5.52
CA LYS A 497 32.99 16.43 -5.07
C LYS A 497 32.51 16.65 -3.62
N ASP A 498 32.95 15.77 -2.72
CA ASP A 498 32.60 15.81 -1.28
C ASP A 498 31.13 15.51 -0.95
N LYS A 499 30.35 14.98 -1.91
CA LYS A 499 29.00 14.43 -1.70
C LYS A 499 29.02 12.92 -1.94
N ILE A 500 28.33 12.14 -1.13
CA ILE A 500 28.15 10.72 -1.43
C ILE A 500 26.96 10.56 -2.38
N ILE A 501 27.07 9.63 -3.31
CA ILE A 501 26.07 9.35 -4.33
C ILE A 501 25.80 7.86 -4.29
N VAL A 502 24.52 7.50 -4.25
CA VAL A 502 24.07 6.14 -4.54
C VAL A 502 23.67 6.10 -6.00
N LYS A 503 24.36 5.26 -6.76
CA LYS A 503 23.93 4.90 -8.11
C LYS A 503 23.16 3.60 -8.01
N ILE A 504 21.85 3.69 -8.20
CA ILE A 504 21.05 2.51 -8.53
C ILE A 504 21.37 2.19 -9.99
N ILE A 505 21.61 0.91 -10.28
CA ILE A 505 22.11 0.49 -11.59
C ILE A 505 20.97 0.37 -12.63
N ASP A 506 19.74 0.78 -12.26
CA ASP A 506 18.62 1.07 -13.17
C ASP A 506 18.67 2.47 -13.83
N GLU A 507 19.82 3.13 -13.74
CA GLU A 507 20.12 4.49 -14.23
C GLU A 507 19.59 5.67 -13.37
N THR A 508 18.91 5.41 -12.25
CA THR A 508 18.49 6.49 -11.35
C THR A 508 19.64 6.90 -10.40
N THR A 509 20.37 7.96 -10.75
CA THR A 509 21.34 8.59 -9.83
C THR A 509 20.62 9.51 -8.87
N VAL A 510 20.56 9.15 -7.58
CA VAL A 510 20.01 10.01 -6.53
C VAL A 510 21.18 10.73 -5.84
N SER A 511 21.22 12.06 -5.91
CA SER A 511 22.16 12.91 -5.17
C SER A 511 21.45 13.54 -3.97
N ILE A 512 22.09 13.52 -2.80
CA ILE A 512 21.52 14.02 -1.54
C ILE A 512 22.52 14.98 -0.88
N ASP A 513 22.04 16.15 -0.43
CA ASP A 513 22.86 17.17 0.24
C ASP A 513 22.64 17.11 1.77
N GLY A 514 23.70 16.91 2.55
CA GLY A 514 23.65 16.82 4.01
C GLY A 514 24.30 18.01 4.73
N THR A 515 23.76 18.42 5.89
CA THR A 515 24.40 19.35 6.86
C THR A 515 24.07 18.99 8.34
N SER A 516 25.11 18.72 9.15
CA SER A 516 25.42 19.06 10.57
C SER A 516 24.47 18.87 11.79
N GLU A 517 23.42 18.03 11.76
CA GLU A 517 22.71 17.56 12.98
C GLU A 517 22.70 16.01 13.06
N GLU A 518 23.89 15.45 13.33
CA GLU A 518 24.51 14.19 12.85
C GLU A 518 23.75 12.83 12.93
N TYR A 519 22.55 12.71 13.52
CA TYR A 519 21.73 11.47 13.44
C TYR A 519 20.22 11.71 13.32
N LYS A 520 19.78 12.98 13.26
CA LYS A 520 18.35 13.36 13.36
C LYS A 520 17.49 12.99 12.14
N ASN A 521 18.11 12.50 11.07
CA ASN A 521 17.46 12.25 9.78
C ASN A 521 17.58 10.80 9.31
N ALA A 522 18.13 9.89 10.14
CA ALA A 522 18.22 8.47 9.82
C ALA A 522 16.89 7.79 10.10
N ASN A 523 16.45 6.87 9.24
CA ASN A 523 15.36 5.97 9.58
C ASN A 523 15.86 4.80 10.46
N MET A 524 17.12 4.37 10.32
CA MET A 524 17.71 3.30 11.15
C MET A 524 19.15 3.57 11.59
N LEU A 525 19.47 3.21 12.85
CA LEU A 525 20.84 3.15 13.38
C LEU A 525 21.27 1.70 13.61
N LEU A 526 22.46 1.33 13.14
CA LEU A 526 23.04 0.02 13.35
C LEU A 526 24.37 0.14 14.12
N PHE A 527 24.45 -0.50 15.28
CA PHE A 527 25.65 -0.60 16.12
C PHE A 527 26.31 -1.96 15.86
N ALA A 528 27.32 -1.95 15.00
CA ALA A 528 28.00 -3.13 14.47
C ALA A 528 29.52 -2.87 14.42
N SER A 529 30.34 -3.88 14.75
CA SER A 529 31.80 -3.79 14.62
C SER A 529 32.40 -5.04 14.00
N ASP A 530 33.58 -4.89 13.40
CA ASP A 530 34.36 -5.96 12.78
C ASP A 530 35.08 -6.88 13.79
N GLY A 531 34.88 -6.65 15.11
CA GLY A 531 35.47 -7.43 16.18
C GLY A 531 36.92 -7.08 16.54
N ASN A 532 37.53 -6.09 15.87
CA ASN A 532 38.89 -5.62 16.18
C ASN A 532 38.93 -4.48 17.22
N THR A 533 37.77 -4.01 17.66
CA THR A 533 37.60 -2.92 18.61
C THR A 533 37.50 -3.43 20.05
N GLU A 534 38.07 -2.67 20.99
CA GLU A 534 37.99 -3.01 22.41
C GLU A 534 36.53 -2.96 22.90
N SER A 535 36.09 -4.03 23.55
CA SER A 535 34.72 -4.22 24.05
C SER A 535 34.65 -3.88 25.55
N PRO A 536 33.64 -3.13 26.04
CA PRO A 536 32.52 -2.56 25.29
C PRO A 536 32.93 -1.35 24.43
N ILE A 537 32.30 -1.22 23.26
CA ILE A 537 32.45 -0.07 22.37
C ILE A 537 31.64 1.08 22.92
N LYS A 538 32.29 2.22 23.19
CA LYS A 538 31.66 3.40 23.78
C LYS A 538 31.24 4.40 22.72
N VAL A 539 29.97 4.78 22.70
CA VAL A 539 29.39 5.73 21.76
C VAL A 539 28.68 6.84 22.54
N THR A 540 28.77 8.08 22.08
CA THR A 540 28.01 9.21 22.65
C THR A 540 26.99 9.69 21.63
N LEU A 541 25.72 9.74 22.03
CA LEU A 541 24.58 10.20 21.23
C LEU A 541 24.11 11.56 21.74
N ASN A 542 24.04 12.56 20.84
CA ASN A 542 23.66 13.93 21.18
C ASN A 542 22.42 14.37 20.39
N ASN A 543 21.27 14.50 21.06
CA ASN A 543 19.98 14.90 20.45
C ASN A 543 19.56 14.05 19.24
N VAL A 544 19.78 12.74 19.29
CA VAL A 544 19.44 11.82 18.19
C VAL A 544 17.93 11.68 18.07
N ARG A 545 17.34 11.83 16.90
CA ARG A 545 15.91 11.52 16.66
C ARG A 545 15.77 10.84 15.32
N LEU A 546 15.25 9.63 15.26
CA LEU A 546 15.07 8.96 13.97
C LEU A 546 13.90 9.58 13.20
N LYS A 547 14.03 9.63 11.87
CA LYS A 547 12.99 10.14 10.99
C LYS A 547 12.08 9.01 10.54
N GLU A 548 10.84 9.08 10.97
CA GLU A 548 9.75 8.29 10.42
C GLU A 548 9.50 8.70 8.97
N VAL A 549 9.46 7.72 8.08
CA VAL A 549 9.16 7.91 6.66
C VAL A 549 7.74 7.45 6.44
N GLU A 550 6.95 8.26 5.72
CA GLU A 550 5.53 7.97 5.46
C GLU A 550 5.39 6.57 4.80
N GLY A 551 4.64 5.67 5.44
CA GLY A 551 4.48 4.28 5.02
C GLY A 551 5.57 3.31 5.48
N TYR A 552 6.55 3.77 6.26
CA TYR A 552 7.64 2.98 6.84
C TYR A 552 7.86 3.27 8.34
N GLU A 553 6.91 3.90 9.01
CA GLU A 553 7.05 4.39 10.38
C GLU A 553 7.47 3.26 11.33
N GLU A 554 6.89 2.06 11.16
CA GLU A 554 7.16 0.85 11.95
C GLU A 554 8.58 0.25 11.78
N TYR A 555 9.29 0.63 10.72
CA TYR A 555 10.65 0.14 10.44
C TYR A 555 11.74 1.05 11.02
N THR A 556 11.34 2.21 11.54
CA THR A 556 12.24 3.17 12.19
C THR A 556 12.83 2.56 13.45
N SER A 557 14.15 2.36 13.49
CA SER A 557 14.77 1.58 14.57
C SER A 557 16.24 1.82 14.84
N SER A 558 16.66 1.45 16.05
CA SER A 558 18.05 1.43 16.47
C SER A 558 18.43 0.01 16.86
N VAL A 559 19.56 -0.50 16.40
CA VAL A 559 19.84 -1.95 16.44
C VAL A 559 21.26 -2.22 16.89
N VAL A 560 21.43 -3.00 17.97
CA VAL A 560 22.74 -3.52 18.40
C VAL A 560 22.91 -4.93 17.85
N ALA A 561 23.91 -5.12 16.99
CA ALA A 561 24.10 -6.37 16.26
C ALA A 561 24.52 -7.55 17.17
N ALA A 562 24.22 -8.78 16.75
CA ALA A 562 24.49 -9.99 17.50
C ALA A 562 25.95 -10.07 17.94
N LYS A 563 26.18 -10.52 19.17
CA LYS A 563 27.52 -10.68 19.78
C LYS A 563 28.33 -9.39 19.88
N GLN A 564 27.71 -8.22 19.70
CA GLN A 564 28.34 -6.92 19.93
C GLN A 564 28.09 -6.44 21.35
N ASN A 565 28.96 -5.58 21.85
CA ASN A 565 28.83 -4.99 23.18
C ASN A 565 29.03 -3.47 23.10
N TYR A 566 27.96 -2.72 23.36
CA TYR A 566 27.92 -1.27 23.22
C TYR A 566 27.50 -0.57 24.51
N GLU A 567 28.19 0.53 24.82
CA GLU A 567 27.85 1.47 25.88
C GLU A 567 27.52 2.83 25.26
N LEU A 568 26.25 3.22 25.33
CA LEU A 568 25.70 4.43 24.72
C LEU A 568 25.51 5.52 25.79
N THR A 569 26.29 6.59 25.72
CA THR A 569 26.14 7.78 26.57
C THR A 569 25.22 8.80 25.89
N LEU A 570 24.11 9.15 26.53
CA LEU A 570 23.05 9.97 25.96
C LEU A 570 23.08 11.40 26.47
N ASN A 571 23.07 12.37 25.56
CA ASN A 571 23.06 13.81 25.82
C ASN A 571 21.90 14.47 25.06
N GLY A 572 21.28 15.49 25.65
CA GLY A 572 20.14 16.19 25.05
C GLY A 572 18.87 15.33 24.95
N ASP A 573 18.04 15.61 23.94
CA ASP A 573 16.75 14.95 23.70
C ASP A 573 16.90 13.81 22.67
N ASN A 574 16.85 12.56 23.10
CA ASN A 574 17.07 11.39 22.23
C ASN A 574 15.78 10.60 21.97
N ASP A 575 15.62 10.11 20.75
CA ASP A 575 14.57 9.20 20.29
C ASP A 575 15.20 8.11 19.41
N LEU A 576 15.23 6.88 19.92
CA LEU A 576 15.80 5.71 19.27
C LEU A 576 14.73 4.83 18.60
N ALA A 577 13.46 5.25 18.63
CA ALA A 577 12.30 4.49 18.16
C ALA A 577 12.31 3.05 18.72
N ALA A 578 12.17 2.02 17.89
CA ALA A 578 12.37 0.63 18.31
C ALA A 578 13.86 0.34 18.52
N PHE A 579 14.30 0.20 19.78
CA PHE A 579 15.67 -0.15 20.15
C PHE A 579 15.82 -1.67 20.34
N THR A 580 16.43 -2.36 19.38
CA THR A 580 16.57 -3.81 19.35
C THR A 580 17.98 -4.25 19.72
N ILE A 581 18.08 -5.08 20.77
CA ILE A 581 19.30 -5.78 21.19
C ILE A 581 19.18 -7.22 20.70
N GLU A 582 20.11 -7.65 19.86
CA GLU A 582 20.05 -8.97 19.24
C GLU A 582 20.59 -10.09 20.14
N GLU A 583 20.41 -11.33 19.71
CA GLU A 583 20.88 -12.49 20.46
C GLU A 583 22.40 -12.44 20.72
N GLY A 584 22.77 -12.63 21.99
CA GLY A 584 24.16 -12.54 22.46
C GLY A 584 24.77 -11.14 22.40
N ALA A 585 24.03 -10.10 22.00
CA ALA A 585 24.49 -8.72 22.08
C ALA A 585 24.34 -8.16 23.51
N THR A 586 25.08 -7.10 23.82
CA THR A 586 24.95 -6.33 25.06
C THR A 586 24.82 -4.85 24.74
N ALA A 587 23.83 -4.19 25.33
CA ALA A 587 23.64 -2.74 25.23
C ALA A 587 23.46 -2.12 26.62
N THR A 588 24.24 -1.08 26.91
CA THR A 588 24.13 -0.28 28.13
C THR A 588 23.82 1.18 27.78
N LEU A 589 22.73 1.73 28.33
CA LEU A 589 22.39 3.15 28.17
C LEU A 589 22.81 3.95 29.42
N LYS A 590 23.52 5.06 29.23
CA LYS A 590 24.01 5.94 30.30
C LYS A 590 23.60 7.39 30.08
N LYS A 591 23.35 8.13 31.17
CA LYS A 591 23.18 9.59 31.10
C LYS A 591 24.54 10.25 30.92
N GLY A 592 24.67 11.10 29.90
CA GLY A 592 25.76 12.07 29.80
C GLY A 592 25.44 13.37 30.54
N ASP A 593 26.43 14.25 30.64
CA ASP A 593 26.36 15.51 31.41
C ASP A 593 25.20 16.44 31.01
N SER A 594 24.69 16.30 29.78
CA SER A 594 23.62 17.14 29.24
C SER A 594 22.34 16.37 28.89
N PHE A 595 22.16 15.16 29.44
CA PHE A 595 20.96 14.34 29.24
C PHE A 595 19.67 15.10 29.56
N LYS A 596 18.67 14.99 28.69
CA LYS A 596 17.32 15.56 28.93
C LYS A 596 16.22 14.51 28.86
N SER A 597 16.14 13.77 27.75
CA SER A 597 15.09 12.76 27.53
C SER A 597 15.58 11.61 26.66
N LEU A 598 14.91 10.47 26.79
CA LEU A 598 15.04 9.30 25.92
C LEU A 598 13.64 8.76 25.60
N ASN A 599 13.32 8.60 24.32
CA ASN A 599 12.21 7.80 23.84
C ASN A 599 12.76 6.54 23.16
N ALA A 600 12.33 5.35 23.60
CA ALA A 600 12.68 4.08 22.97
C ALA A 600 11.74 2.95 23.43
N THR A 601 11.29 2.12 22.49
CA THR A 601 10.66 0.82 22.79
C THR A 601 11.73 -0.26 22.69
N VAL A 602 12.01 -0.96 23.78
CA VAL A 602 13.17 -1.86 23.85
C VAL A 602 12.77 -3.31 23.60
N TYR A 603 13.36 -3.91 22.56
CA TYR A 603 13.25 -5.32 22.22
C TYR A 603 14.58 -6.01 22.52
N ASN A 604 14.60 -6.97 23.44
CA ASN A 604 15.83 -7.56 23.94
C ASN A 604 15.88 -9.07 23.70
N GLY A 605 16.76 -9.51 22.79
CA GLY A 605 17.17 -10.90 22.63
C GLY A 605 18.52 -11.23 23.29
N GLY A 606 19.19 -10.23 23.88
CA GLY A 606 20.52 -10.35 24.48
C GLY A 606 20.53 -9.79 25.91
N LYS A 607 21.55 -9.00 26.23
CA LYS A 607 21.68 -8.30 27.51
C LYS A 607 21.41 -6.82 27.38
N PHE A 608 20.44 -6.31 28.12
CA PHE A 608 20.12 -4.88 28.16
C PHE A 608 20.27 -4.30 29.56
N ILE A 609 20.91 -3.13 29.67
CA ILE A 609 21.10 -2.39 30.92
C ILE A 609 20.68 -0.93 30.69
N ASP A 610 19.66 -0.45 31.40
CA ASP A 610 19.27 0.96 31.42
C ASP A 610 19.75 1.66 32.69
N GLU A 611 20.93 2.29 32.66
CA GLU A 611 21.40 3.15 33.75
C GLU A 611 20.77 4.56 33.69
N THR A 612 20.04 4.89 32.63
CA THR A 612 19.32 6.17 32.54
C THR A 612 18.09 6.16 33.44
N GLY A 613 17.47 5.00 33.64
CA GLY A 613 16.22 4.86 34.38
C GLY A 613 15.03 5.55 33.73
N THR A 614 15.05 5.63 32.41
CA THR A 614 13.95 6.19 31.60
C THR A 614 13.07 5.08 31.06
N ILE A 615 13.64 3.89 30.81
CA ILE A 615 12.92 2.75 30.27
C ILE A 615 12.21 2.03 31.42
N GLN A 616 10.89 1.93 31.31
CA GLN A 616 10.05 1.26 32.30
C GLN A 616 9.58 -0.12 31.86
N GLN A 617 9.71 -0.45 30.57
CA GLN A 617 9.29 -1.71 29.99
C GLN A 617 10.28 -2.21 28.96
N VAL A 618 10.59 -3.50 29.00
CA VAL A 618 11.41 -4.22 28.02
C VAL A 618 10.68 -5.48 27.61
N VAL A 619 10.57 -5.70 26.30
CA VAL A 619 9.98 -6.91 25.72
C VAL A 619 11.07 -7.76 25.08
N ASP A 620 10.81 -9.04 24.84
CA ASP A 620 11.69 -9.90 24.05
C ASP A 620 11.53 -9.64 22.54
N LEU A 621 12.21 -10.43 21.70
CA LEU A 621 12.10 -10.28 20.24
C LEU A 621 10.74 -10.73 19.68
N ASP A 622 9.97 -11.50 20.45
CA ASP A 622 8.62 -11.95 20.09
C ASP A 622 7.53 -10.97 20.60
N GLY A 623 7.93 -9.93 21.34
CA GLY A 623 7.06 -8.88 21.85
C GLY A 623 6.42 -9.18 23.22
N LEU A 624 6.84 -10.24 23.91
CA LEU A 624 6.37 -10.59 25.25
C LEU A 624 7.09 -9.77 26.32
N ASN A 625 6.39 -9.40 27.40
CA ASN A 625 6.95 -8.55 28.45
C ASN A 625 7.98 -9.32 29.29
N MET A 626 9.27 -8.98 29.11
CA MET A 626 10.35 -9.52 29.93
C MET A 626 10.32 -8.91 31.33
N LEU A 627 10.27 -7.58 31.40
CA LEU A 627 10.28 -6.82 32.64
C LEU A 627 9.63 -5.46 32.44
N SER A 628 8.61 -5.17 33.24
CA SER A 628 8.04 -3.83 33.40
C SER A 628 8.06 -3.42 34.86
N ILE A 629 8.39 -2.16 35.15
CA ILE A 629 8.47 -1.63 36.51
C ILE A 629 7.54 -0.42 36.70
N THR A 630 6.93 -0.30 37.87
CA THR A 630 6.05 0.82 38.22
C THR A 630 6.25 1.19 39.69
N GLY A 631 6.57 2.46 39.95
CA GLY A 631 6.86 2.97 41.29
C GLY A 631 5.72 3.81 41.88
N TYR A 632 5.54 3.71 43.19
CA TYR A 632 4.50 4.40 43.96
C TYR A 632 5.10 5.01 45.24
N GLU A 633 4.91 6.31 45.44
CA GLU A 633 5.27 6.97 46.71
C GLU A 633 4.27 6.61 47.81
N MET A 634 4.80 6.38 49.02
CA MET A 634 4.01 6.10 50.21
C MET A 634 4.24 7.21 51.24
N THR A 635 3.49 8.29 51.10
CA THR A 635 3.62 9.51 51.93
C THR A 635 3.50 9.23 53.41
N ASP A 636 2.54 8.38 53.81
CA ASP A 636 2.26 8.09 55.23
C ASP A 636 3.43 7.41 55.95
N TRP A 637 4.30 6.72 55.20
CA TRP A 637 5.39 5.89 55.75
C TRP A 637 6.77 6.40 55.39
N ASN A 638 6.89 7.61 54.81
CA ASN A 638 8.11 8.11 54.19
C ASN A 638 8.76 7.00 53.34
N GLY A 639 7.96 6.36 52.49
CA GLY A 639 8.29 5.10 51.84
C GLY A 639 8.10 5.13 50.33
N TYR A 640 8.57 4.09 49.69
CA TYR A 640 8.44 3.88 48.25
C TYR A 640 8.16 2.40 47.97
N SER A 641 7.23 2.13 47.06
CA SER A 641 6.95 0.78 46.57
C SER A 641 7.25 0.69 45.09
N LEU A 642 8.00 -0.33 44.68
CA LEU A 642 8.26 -0.63 43.27
C LEU A 642 7.65 -1.98 42.93
N VAL A 643 6.76 -2.01 41.95
CA VAL A 643 6.18 -3.24 41.40
C VAL A 643 6.91 -3.59 40.12
N ALA A 644 7.42 -4.81 40.02
CA ALA A 644 7.99 -5.40 38.83
C ALA A 644 7.04 -6.49 38.29
N TYR A 645 6.76 -6.50 37.00
CA TYR A 645 5.86 -7.43 36.32
C TYR A 645 6.55 -8.09 35.13
N SER A 646 6.23 -9.37 34.87
CA SER A 646 6.76 -10.18 33.76
C SER A 646 5.68 -11.14 33.25
N ASP A 647 5.59 -11.33 31.92
CA ASP A 647 4.62 -12.27 31.31
C ASP A 647 5.03 -13.74 31.50
N PHE A 648 6.30 -13.99 31.83
CA PHE A 648 6.84 -15.33 31.96
C PHE A 648 6.66 -15.85 33.39
N PHE A 649 6.05 -17.04 33.53
CA PHE A 649 5.94 -17.75 34.81
C PHE A 649 7.35 -18.03 35.36
N PHE A 650 7.55 -17.87 36.68
CA PHE A 650 8.81 -18.22 37.36
C PHE A 650 9.27 -19.63 36.94
N GLY A 651 10.25 -19.69 36.05
CA GLY A 651 10.63 -20.90 35.32
C GLY A 651 11.41 -20.60 34.06
N ASP A 652 10.96 -19.62 33.26
CA ASP A 652 11.72 -19.14 32.10
C ASP A 652 12.54 -17.89 32.41
N TYR A 653 12.06 -17.02 33.32
CA TYR A 653 12.84 -15.90 33.84
C TYR A 653 12.80 -15.86 35.38
N GLU A 654 13.91 -15.47 35.99
CA GLU A 654 13.99 -15.17 37.43
C GLU A 654 14.24 -13.67 37.64
N VAL A 655 13.39 -13.04 38.45
CA VAL A 655 13.60 -11.68 38.95
C VAL A 655 14.30 -11.76 40.31
N SER A 656 15.53 -11.25 40.39
CA SER A 656 16.36 -11.32 41.60
C SER A 656 16.13 -10.14 42.56
N ASP A 657 16.81 -10.16 43.71
CA ASP A 657 16.61 -9.16 44.77
C ASP A 657 17.02 -7.75 44.31
N SER A 658 16.11 -6.79 44.49
CA SER A 658 16.34 -5.41 44.10
C SER A 658 17.17 -4.66 45.15
N GLU A 659 18.30 -4.09 44.73
CA GLU A 659 19.18 -3.30 45.60
C GLU A 659 18.75 -1.83 45.60
N LEU A 660 18.42 -1.29 46.78
CA LEU A 660 18.18 0.13 46.98
C LEU A 660 19.50 0.85 47.21
N GLU A 661 19.73 1.93 46.47
CA GLU A 661 20.89 2.78 46.60
C GLU A 661 20.47 4.22 46.87
N HIS A 662 21.23 4.93 47.71
CA HIS A 662 21.05 6.35 47.99
C HIS A 662 22.24 7.15 47.47
N LEU A 663 21.99 8.36 46.97
CA LEU A 663 23.02 9.22 46.40
C LEU A 663 23.74 9.99 47.52
N VAL A 664 25.04 9.76 47.69
CA VAL A 664 25.90 10.44 48.68
C VAL A 664 27.12 11.03 48.00
N ASN A 665 27.26 12.35 48.03
CA ASN A 665 28.37 13.09 47.40
C ASN A 665 28.56 12.77 45.90
N GLY A 666 27.47 12.52 45.18
CA GLY A 666 27.51 12.18 43.75
C GLY A 666 27.79 10.70 43.44
N GLU A 667 27.96 9.86 44.47
CA GLU A 667 28.12 8.40 44.31
C GLU A 667 26.89 7.66 44.86
N TRP A 668 26.40 6.70 44.09
CA TRP A 668 25.36 5.78 44.55
C TRP A 668 25.95 4.76 45.52
N LYS A 669 25.37 4.65 46.71
CA LYS A 669 25.80 3.70 47.74
C LYS A 669 24.65 2.78 48.12
N PRO A 670 24.89 1.50 48.40
CA PRO A 670 23.87 0.61 48.94
C PRO A 670 23.25 1.19 50.21
N TYR A 671 21.93 1.31 50.24
CA TYR A 671 21.16 1.80 51.37
C TYR A 671 20.40 0.65 52.02
N HIS A 672 20.76 0.32 53.26
CA HIS A 672 20.18 -0.82 53.96
C HIS A 672 18.91 -0.37 54.70
N ASN A 673 17.74 -0.76 54.17
CA ASN A 673 16.45 -0.56 54.82
C ASN A 673 15.62 -1.86 54.79
N SER A 674 14.57 -1.95 55.60
CA SER A 674 13.68 -3.12 55.61
C SER A 674 12.97 -3.24 54.26
N VAL A 675 13.38 -4.20 53.43
CA VAL A 675 12.69 -4.60 52.20
C VAL A 675 11.60 -5.59 52.59
N MET A 676 10.33 -5.20 52.43
CA MET A 676 9.24 -6.17 52.39
C MET A 676 9.08 -6.60 50.93
N ARG A 677 9.63 -7.76 50.58
CA ARG A 677 9.31 -8.46 49.33
C ARG A 677 8.01 -9.21 49.55
N SER A 678 6.89 -8.72 49.02
CA SER A 678 5.68 -9.54 48.98
C SER A 678 5.77 -10.45 47.75
N ALA A 679 6.45 -11.59 47.90
CA ALA A 679 6.17 -12.75 47.05
C ALA A 679 4.86 -13.45 47.48
N GLU A 680 4.16 -12.90 48.48
CA GLU A 680 2.86 -13.39 48.93
C GLU A 680 1.81 -12.29 48.76
N GLY A 681 1.14 -12.33 47.61
CA GLY A 681 -0.24 -11.87 47.51
C GLY A 681 -1.16 -12.76 48.35
N THR A 682 -0.99 -12.75 49.68
CA THR A 682 -2.08 -13.07 50.61
C THR A 682 -1.98 -12.21 51.87
N PRO A 683 -2.83 -11.18 52.05
CA PRO A 683 -3.57 -11.16 53.30
C PRO A 683 -4.28 -12.52 53.41
N GLU A 684 -4.21 -13.20 54.56
CA GLU A 684 -4.81 -14.54 54.78
C GLU A 684 -6.04 -14.81 53.89
N GLY A 685 -5.87 -15.52 52.75
CA GLY A 685 -6.97 -15.92 51.86
C GLY A 685 -7.02 -15.49 50.37
N GLY A 686 -5.92 -15.09 49.71
CA GLY A 686 -5.84 -14.87 48.24
C GLY A 686 -5.13 -15.98 47.44
N ALA A 687 -5.29 -16.06 46.12
CA ALA A 687 -4.78 -17.16 45.26
C ALA A 687 -3.34 -16.92 44.72
N SER A 688 -2.63 -18.01 44.39
CA SER A 688 -1.18 -18.14 44.12
C SER A 688 -0.63 -17.60 42.78
N ASP A 689 -1.32 -16.69 42.09
CA ASP A 689 -1.17 -16.52 40.63
C ASP A 689 -0.68 -15.13 40.15
N SER A 690 -0.03 -14.32 40.99
CA SER A 690 0.37 -12.96 40.59
C SER A 690 1.75 -12.91 39.90
N HIS A 691 1.76 -12.50 38.63
CA HIS A 691 2.92 -12.19 37.75
C HIS A 691 3.74 -10.96 38.21
N GLU A 692 3.68 -10.61 39.51
CA GLU A 692 4.10 -9.33 40.07
C GLU A 692 4.99 -9.54 41.32
N CYS A 693 6.09 -8.79 41.39
CA CYS A 693 6.94 -8.66 42.58
C CYS A 693 6.89 -7.22 43.08
N ALA A 694 6.40 -7.00 44.31
CA ALA A 694 6.45 -5.68 44.94
C ALA A 694 7.59 -5.58 45.96
N TYR A 695 8.37 -4.52 45.85
CA TYR A 695 9.48 -4.16 46.72
C TYR A 695 9.12 -2.89 47.47
N THR A 696 8.84 -3.00 48.76
CA THR A 696 8.44 -1.86 49.59
C THR A 696 9.55 -1.46 50.57
N TYR A 697 9.86 -0.17 50.59
CA TYR A 697 10.85 0.48 51.43
C TYR A 697 10.16 1.57 52.27
N THR A 698 10.44 1.64 53.58
CA THR A 698 9.74 2.55 54.52
C THR A 698 10.71 3.30 55.41
N GLY A 699 10.42 4.53 55.83
CA GLY A 699 11.32 5.30 56.70
C GLY A 699 12.58 5.78 55.98
N LEU A 700 12.45 6.10 54.69
CA LEU A 700 13.49 6.74 53.91
C LEU A 700 13.66 8.20 54.35
N GLU A 701 14.91 8.65 54.36
CA GLU A 701 15.24 10.06 54.63
C GLU A 701 15.06 10.90 53.37
N ALA A 702 14.99 12.22 53.51
CA ALA A 702 14.95 13.11 52.35
C ALA A 702 16.24 12.94 51.51
N GLY A 703 16.10 12.65 50.23
CA GLY A 703 17.23 12.32 49.36
C GLY A 703 16.84 11.70 48.03
N GLN A 704 17.84 11.49 47.18
CA GLN A 704 17.68 10.81 45.89
C GLN A 704 18.06 9.34 46.02
N TYR A 705 17.19 8.49 45.49
CA TYR A 705 17.30 7.04 45.56
C TYR A 705 17.19 6.43 44.17
N ARG A 706 17.78 5.25 44.00
CA ARG A 706 17.50 4.39 42.85
C ARG A 706 17.39 2.93 43.27
N ILE A 707 16.56 2.18 42.56
CA ILE A 707 16.37 0.74 42.75
C ILE A 707 16.85 0.03 41.50
N ARG A 708 17.74 -0.94 41.67
CA ARG A 708 18.17 -1.82 40.58
C ARG A 708 17.28 -3.06 40.56
N VAL A 709 16.60 -3.31 39.43
CA VAL A 709 15.81 -4.53 39.21
C VAL A 709 16.48 -5.34 38.09
N TYR A 710 16.62 -6.64 38.32
CA TYR A 710 17.27 -7.56 37.40
C TYR A 710 16.35 -8.72 37.09
N ALA A 711 16.20 -9.04 35.81
CA ALA A 711 15.54 -10.25 35.35
C ALA A 711 16.44 -10.97 34.33
N GLU A 712 16.57 -12.29 34.47
CA GLU A 712 17.36 -13.11 33.55
C GLU A 712 16.64 -14.38 33.17
N LYS A 713 16.94 -14.89 31.97
CA LYS A 713 16.38 -16.16 31.52
C LYS A 713 16.95 -17.30 32.34
N TRP A 714 16.09 -18.04 33.03
CA TRP A 714 16.49 -19.18 33.84
C TRP A 714 16.85 -20.37 32.95
N THR A 715 18.07 -20.88 33.10
CA THR A 715 18.52 -22.12 32.44
C THR A 715 19.08 -23.04 33.51
N GLU A 716 18.52 -24.25 33.61
CA GLU A 716 18.89 -25.22 34.63
C GLU A 716 20.39 -25.60 34.51
N GLY A 717 21.21 -25.17 35.47
CA GLY A 717 22.64 -25.47 35.52
C GLY A 717 23.60 -24.40 34.96
N ALA A 718 23.13 -23.20 34.60
CA ALA A 718 24.01 -22.08 34.27
C ALA A 718 24.63 -21.44 35.53
N GLU A 719 25.92 -21.10 35.49
CA GLU A 719 26.54 -20.29 36.55
C GLU A 719 26.02 -18.84 36.47
N PHE A 720 25.66 -18.26 37.62
CA PHE A 720 25.18 -16.87 37.75
C PHE A 720 26.19 -15.91 37.10
N GLY A 721 25.81 -15.27 35.99
CA GLY A 721 26.67 -14.34 35.24
C GLY A 721 27.05 -14.74 33.80
N GLU A 722 26.72 -15.96 33.35
CA GLU A 722 26.88 -16.39 31.95
C GLU A 722 25.56 -16.34 31.13
N ALA A 723 24.49 -15.74 31.67
CA ALA A 723 23.21 -15.63 30.97
C ALA A 723 23.31 -14.67 29.76
N ASN A 724 23.14 -15.20 28.55
CA ASN A 724 23.15 -14.43 27.30
C ASN A 724 21.87 -13.61 27.07
N HIS A 725 20.84 -13.77 27.92
CA HIS A 725 19.53 -13.12 27.79
C HIS A 725 19.06 -12.56 29.14
N ALA A 726 19.27 -11.26 29.37
CA ALA A 726 18.99 -10.60 30.66
C ALA A 726 18.66 -9.11 30.50
N VAL A 727 17.95 -8.55 31.48
CA VAL A 727 17.59 -7.13 31.56
C VAL A 727 17.88 -6.57 32.95
N THR A 728 18.47 -5.37 33.00
CA THR A 728 18.66 -4.59 34.22
C THR A 728 18.06 -3.20 34.05
N LEU A 729 17.09 -2.83 34.89
CA LEU A 729 16.49 -1.50 34.91
C LEU A 729 16.80 -0.77 36.22
N TYR A 730 17.12 0.52 36.15
CA TYR A 730 17.30 1.38 37.33
C TYR A 730 16.13 2.34 37.49
N HIS A 731 15.31 2.18 38.53
CA HIS A 731 14.23 3.12 38.83
C HIS A 731 14.71 4.24 39.74
N HIS A 732 14.58 5.50 39.36
CA HIS A 732 15.02 6.65 40.17
C HIS A 732 13.83 7.36 40.81
N PHE A 733 13.95 7.76 42.08
CA PHE A 733 12.93 8.53 42.79
C PHE A 733 13.56 9.44 43.85
N THR A 734 12.79 10.40 44.37
CA THR A 734 13.24 11.37 45.38
C THR A 734 12.25 11.39 46.54
N ILE A 735 12.76 11.30 47.76
CA ILE A 735 11.97 11.52 48.96
C ILE A 735 12.18 12.97 49.41
N THR A 736 11.09 13.71 49.61
CA THR A 736 11.12 15.10 50.06
C THR A 736 10.64 15.20 51.51
N GLU A 737 11.10 16.22 52.24
CA GLU A 737 10.62 16.48 53.59
C GLU A 737 9.17 17.01 53.52
N PRO A 738 8.24 16.54 54.37
CA PRO A 738 6.87 17.06 54.38
C PRO A 738 6.86 18.56 54.72
N GLU A 739 6.12 19.35 53.94
CA GLU A 739 5.94 20.79 54.19
C GLU A 739 5.19 21.00 55.53
N PRO A 740 5.56 21.99 56.37
CA PRO A 740 4.87 22.22 57.64
C PRO A 740 3.41 22.65 57.42
N GLU A 741 2.49 22.07 58.18
CA GLU A 741 1.06 22.42 58.16
C GLU A 741 0.83 23.91 58.48
N PRO A 742 -0.02 24.63 57.73
CA PRO A 742 -0.32 26.04 57.99
C PRO A 742 -1.07 26.23 59.31
N THR A 743 -0.69 27.25 60.09
CA THR A 743 -1.39 27.63 61.33
C THR A 743 -2.53 28.59 61.02
N TYR A 744 -3.69 28.42 61.69
CA TYR A 744 -4.88 29.25 61.52
C TYR A 744 -5.28 29.94 62.83
N TYR A 745 -5.78 31.18 62.73
CA TYR A 745 -6.34 31.95 63.84
C TYR A 745 -7.81 32.28 63.60
N SER A 746 -8.58 32.39 64.67
CA SER A 746 -10.01 32.70 64.61
C SER A 746 -10.28 34.20 64.64
N ILE A 747 -11.27 34.66 63.88
CA ILE A 747 -11.76 36.04 63.86
C ILE A 747 -13.24 36.03 64.25
N THR A 748 -13.58 36.64 65.37
CA THR A 748 -14.95 36.72 65.86
C THR A 748 -15.56 38.07 65.53
N LEU A 749 -16.56 38.08 64.65
CA LEU A 749 -17.33 39.24 64.25
C LEU A 749 -18.67 39.25 65.02
N PRO A 750 -18.99 40.31 65.80
CA PRO A 750 -20.15 40.33 66.68
C PRO A 750 -21.44 40.65 65.90
N SER A 751 -22.56 40.16 66.41
CA SER A 751 -23.89 40.64 66.00
C SER A 751 -24.25 41.88 66.81
N VAL A 752 -24.61 42.98 66.14
CA VAL A 752 -24.93 44.26 66.79
C VAL A 752 -26.28 44.76 66.29
N GLU A 753 -27.14 45.18 67.21
CA GLU A 753 -28.46 45.73 66.89
C GLU A 753 -28.32 47.08 66.17
N GLY A 754 -29.08 47.30 65.10
CA GLY A 754 -29.06 48.52 64.30
C GLY A 754 -27.95 48.58 63.24
N ALA A 755 -27.19 47.51 63.05
CA ALA A 755 -26.20 47.43 61.98
C ALA A 755 -26.01 46.00 61.45
N THR A 756 -25.66 45.89 60.18
CA THR A 756 -25.33 44.62 59.52
C THR A 756 -23.88 44.63 59.05
N THR A 757 -23.19 43.51 59.23
CA THR A 757 -21.84 43.31 58.73
C THR A 757 -21.83 42.42 57.49
N SER A 758 -20.87 42.66 56.59
CA SER A 758 -20.56 41.75 55.49
C SER A 758 -19.07 41.40 55.53
N PRO A 759 -18.68 40.14 55.79
CA PRO A 759 -19.57 38.99 55.99
C PRO A 759 -20.37 39.08 57.31
N ALA A 760 -21.40 38.25 57.45
CA ALA A 760 -22.31 38.29 58.60
C ALA A 760 -21.62 38.02 59.94
N ALA A 761 -22.26 38.35 61.06
CA ALA A 761 -21.70 38.02 62.37
C ALA A 761 -21.42 36.51 62.51
N GLY A 762 -20.26 36.16 63.06
CA GLY A 762 -19.79 34.78 63.12
C GLY A 762 -18.29 34.66 63.40
N THR A 763 -17.80 33.41 63.41
CA THR A 763 -16.37 33.10 63.55
C THR A 763 -15.80 32.68 62.21
N TYR A 764 -14.70 33.33 61.82
CA TYR A 764 -13.94 33.09 60.59
C TYR A 764 -12.56 32.52 60.94
N TRP A 765 -11.91 31.84 60.00
CA TRP A 765 -10.57 31.27 60.19
C TRP A 765 -9.67 31.77 59.08
N GLU A 766 -8.52 32.31 59.47
CA GLU A 766 -7.54 32.86 58.56
C GLU A 766 -6.16 32.26 58.84
N ILE A 767 -5.38 32.11 57.77
CA ILE A 767 -4.00 31.61 57.86
C ILE A 767 -3.14 32.67 58.55
N GLU A 768 -2.18 32.24 59.38
CA GLU A 768 -1.18 33.12 59.98
C GLU A 768 -0.54 34.07 58.97
N GLY A 769 -0.50 35.36 59.30
CA GLY A 769 0.02 36.44 58.44
C GLY A 769 -0.95 36.99 57.40
N SER A 770 -2.15 36.39 57.22
CA SER A 770 -3.17 36.90 56.30
C SER A 770 -3.90 38.15 56.86
N SER A 771 -4.90 38.65 56.14
CA SER A 771 -5.72 39.82 56.53
C SER A 771 -7.21 39.51 56.37
N PHE A 772 -8.03 39.96 57.32
CA PHE A 772 -9.48 39.80 57.28
C PHE A 772 -10.15 41.15 57.03
N SER A 773 -11.14 41.20 56.12
CA SER A 773 -11.85 42.43 55.78
C SER A 773 -13.37 42.28 55.89
N PHE A 774 -14.05 43.30 56.39
CA PHE A 774 -15.50 43.36 56.46
C PHE A 774 -16.04 44.78 56.30
N SER A 775 -17.29 44.93 55.90
CA SER A 775 -18.00 46.21 55.88
C SER A 775 -19.11 46.24 56.93
N LEU A 776 -19.47 47.44 57.36
CA LEU A 776 -20.54 47.72 58.33
C LEU A 776 -21.56 48.67 57.68
N THR A 777 -22.84 48.29 57.70
CA THR A 777 -23.94 49.11 57.20
C THR A 777 -24.92 49.37 58.33
N LEU A 778 -25.26 50.63 58.59
CA LEU A 778 -26.25 51.01 59.60
C LEU A 778 -27.68 50.86 59.06
N ASP A 779 -28.59 50.41 59.92
CA ASP A 779 -30.01 50.38 59.61
C ASP A 779 -30.57 51.82 59.58
N PRO A 780 -31.66 52.09 58.84
CA PRO A 780 -32.23 53.45 58.70
C PRO A 780 -32.62 54.10 60.04
N ASP A 781 -33.02 53.31 61.02
CA ASP A 781 -33.39 53.80 62.35
C ASP A 781 -32.16 54.13 63.23
N TYR A 782 -30.94 53.91 62.75
CA TYR A 782 -29.67 54.08 63.47
C TYR A 782 -28.62 54.88 62.67
N ASP A 783 -28.96 55.39 61.48
CA ASP A 783 -28.06 55.98 60.49
C ASP A 783 -27.36 57.30 60.93
N GLN A 784 -27.76 57.88 62.07
CA GLN A 784 -27.07 59.02 62.69
C GLN A 784 -25.91 58.61 63.61
N SER A 785 -25.71 57.30 63.82
CA SER A 785 -24.63 56.76 64.65
C SER A 785 -23.25 57.01 64.06
N GLN A 786 -22.21 57.07 64.91
CA GLN A 786 -20.80 57.04 64.50
C GLN A 786 -20.13 55.79 65.09
N PRO A 787 -20.12 54.66 64.35
CA PRO A 787 -19.57 53.41 64.86
C PRO A 787 -18.06 53.49 65.10
N ILE A 788 -17.63 52.91 66.23
CA ILE A 788 -16.22 52.70 66.56
C ILE A 788 -15.95 51.20 66.52
N VAL A 789 -15.15 50.78 65.55
CA VAL A 789 -14.75 49.37 65.37
C VAL A 789 -13.38 49.15 66.00
N LYS A 790 -13.22 48.07 66.76
CA LYS A 790 -11.93 47.67 67.35
C LYS A 790 -11.63 46.20 67.07
N ALA A 791 -10.37 45.86 66.83
CA ALA A 791 -9.84 44.50 66.79
C ALA A 791 -8.93 44.28 68.01
N ASN A 792 -9.28 43.32 68.88
CA ASN A 792 -8.60 43.09 70.18
C ASN A 792 -8.40 44.40 71.00
N GLY A 793 -9.38 45.31 70.93
CA GLY A 793 -9.35 46.60 71.62
C GLY A 793 -8.63 47.74 70.90
N THR A 794 -7.97 47.49 69.76
CA THR A 794 -7.34 48.51 68.92
C THR A 794 -8.30 49.01 67.86
N GLU A 795 -8.49 50.33 67.74
CA GLU A 795 -9.43 50.93 66.79
C GLU A 795 -9.01 50.70 65.32
N VAL A 796 -9.97 50.31 64.48
CA VAL A 796 -9.79 50.06 63.05
C VAL A 796 -10.65 51.07 62.29
N THR A 797 -10.02 51.88 61.44
CA THR A 797 -10.71 52.83 60.57
C THR A 797 -11.01 52.20 59.21
N PRO A 798 -12.21 52.42 58.64
CA PRO A 798 -12.51 51.90 57.32
C PRO A 798 -11.73 52.66 56.24
N ASP A 799 -11.53 52.01 55.10
CA ASP A 799 -10.97 52.65 53.91
C ASP A 799 -11.97 53.60 53.23
N ALA A 800 -11.56 54.20 52.10
CA ALA A 800 -12.41 55.13 51.33
C ALA A 800 -13.72 54.48 50.80
N ASN A 801 -13.80 53.15 50.80
CA ASN A 801 -14.98 52.39 50.37
C ASN A 801 -15.83 51.90 51.57
N GLY A 802 -15.46 52.24 52.80
CA GLY A 802 -16.17 51.79 54.00
C GLY A 802 -15.78 50.39 54.49
N THR A 803 -14.64 49.85 54.05
CA THR A 803 -14.16 48.50 54.43
C THR A 803 -13.17 48.57 55.57
N TYR A 804 -13.41 47.80 56.63
CA TYR A 804 -12.50 47.60 57.76
C TYR A 804 -11.58 46.42 57.47
N THR A 805 -10.27 46.61 57.58
CA THR A 805 -9.28 45.55 57.34
C THR A 805 -8.40 45.35 58.57
N VAL A 806 -8.35 44.13 59.09
CA VAL A 806 -7.39 43.69 60.10
C VAL A 806 -6.26 42.97 59.37
N SER A 807 -5.10 43.62 59.29
CA SER A 807 -3.93 43.08 58.60
C SER A 807 -3.02 42.28 59.53
N SER A 808 -2.36 41.27 58.99
CA SER A 808 -1.28 40.54 59.67
C SER A 808 -1.75 39.81 60.93
N ILE A 809 -2.61 38.80 60.74
CA ILE A 809 -3.21 38.02 61.82
C ILE A 809 -2.20 37.00 62.37
N TYR A 810 -1.79 37.16 63.63
CA TYR A 810 -0.86 36.26 64.34
C TYR A 810 -1.43 35.73 65.67
N GLU A 811 -2.70 36.00 65.95
CA GLU A 811 -3.43 35.57 67.13
C GLU A 811 -4.94 35.60 66.85
N ASP A 812 -5.73 35.00 67.73
CA ASP A 812 -7.19 35.10 67.65
C ASP A 812 -7.64 36.57 67.80
N ILE A 813 -8.49 37.03 66.87
CA ILE A 813 -8.99 38.40 66.82
C ILE A 813 -10.47 38.43 67.22
N THR A 814 -10.81 39.27 68.19
CA THR A 814 -12.21 39.63 68.51
C THR A 814 -12.49 41.04 68.04
N ILE A 815 -13.46 41.18 67.13
CA ILE A 815 -13.97 42.48 66.69
C ILE A 815 -15.01 42.97 67.70
N THR A 816 -14.96 44.24 68.07
CA THR A 816 -16.04 44.93 68.79
C THR A 816 -16.51 46.13 67.99
N ILE A 817 -17.82 46.34 67.96
CA ILE A 817 -18.45 47.48 67.27
C ILE A 817 -19.28 48.22 68.32
N GLU A 818 -18.89 49.46 68.59
CA GLU A 818 -19.48 50.33 69.60
C GLU A 818 -20.06 51.59 68.94
N GLY A 819 -20.87 52.38 69.66
CA GLY A 819 -21.33 53.69 69.17
C GLY A 819 -22.54 53.66 68.24
N ILE A 820 -23.24 52.53 68.14
CA ILE A 820 -24.53 52.40 67.43
C ILE A 820 -25.68 52.69 68.41
N THR A 821 -26.48 53.72 68.13
CA THR A 821 -27.61 54.16 68.96
C THR A 821 -28.80 54.52 68.07
N GLU A 822 -30.01 54.12 68.48
CA GLU A 822 -31.25 54.42 67.76
C GLU A 822 -31.44 55.95 67.61
N ASN A 823 -31.87 56.37 66.43
CA ASN A 823 -32.10 57.76 66.06
C ASN A 823 -33.12 58.40 67.01
N THR A 824 -32.80 59.57 67.59
CA THR A 824 -33.76 60.30 68.42
C THR A 824 -34.95 60.79 67.58
N PRO A 825 -36.20 60.41 67.91
CA PRO A 825 -37.37 60.82 67.13
C PRO A 825 -37.60 62.33 67.28
N THR A 826 -37.16 63.10 66.30
CA THR A 826 -37.50 64.51 66.19
C THR A 826 -38.86 64.62 65.51
N GLY A 827 -39.90 64.76 66.33
CA GLY A 827 -41.24 65.08 65.85
C GLY A 827 -41.27 66.47 65.22
N ASN A 828 -41.02 66.55 63.93
CA ASN A 828 -41.52 67.57 63.00
C ASN A 828 -41.40 67.02 61.57
N ALA A 829 -42.53 66.91 60.89
CA ALA A 829 -42.61 66.50 59.51
C ALA A 829 -41.85 67.49 58.62
N GLU A 830 -40.91 66.97 57.83
CA GLU A 830 -40.27 67.68 56.74
C GLU A 830 -41.30 67.85 55.61
N VAL A 831 -41.64 69.10 55.30
CA VAL A 831 -42.47 69.45 54.16
C VAL A 831 -41.56 69.41 52.94
N GLU A 832 -41.80 68.45 52.04
CA GLU A 832 -41.30 68.54 50.67
C GLU A 832 -41.98 69.74 49.98
N GLU A 833 -41.33 70.89 50.13
CA GLU A 833 -41.70 72.14 49.50
C GLU A 833 -41.00 72.18 48.15
N ASN A 834 -41.64 71.61 47.12
CA ASN A 834 -41.53 72.00 45.70
C ASN A 834 -42.32 71.12 44.71
N ASP A 835 -43.38 70.41 45.12
CA ASP A 835 -44.18 69.61 44.18
C ASP A 835 -45.66 70.04 44.07
N VAL A 836 -46.24 69.90 42.87
CA VAL A 836 -47.62 70.30 42.56
C VAL A 836 -48.61 69.41 43.31
N LYS A 837 -49.51 70.02 44.10
CA LYS A 837 -50.59 69.32 44.83
C LYS A 837 -51.94 69.60 44.20
N VAL A 838 -52.72 68.54 44.00
CA VAL A 838 -54.08 68.62 43.44
C VAL A 838 -55.02 67.82 44.33
N TRP A 839 -56.07 68.44 44.88
CA TRP A 839 -57.06 67.74 45.69
C TRP A 839 -58.46 68.37 45.60
N ALA A 840 -59.47 67.60 46.00
CA ALA A 840 -60.85 68.05 46.11
C ALA A 840 -61.18 68.32 47.58
N ALA A 841 -61.70 69.51 47.89
CA ALA A 841 -62.25 69.85 49.19
C ALA A 841 -63.50 70.73 49.01
N ASP A 842 -64.50 70.55 49.86
CA ASP A 842 -65.76 71.31 49.83
C ASP A 842 -66.48 71.34 48.47
N GLY A 843 -66.32 70.26 47.68
CA GLY A 843 -66.89 70.13 46.33
C GLY A 843 -66.19 71.00 45.27
N GLN A 844 -65.03 71.58 45.58
CA GLN A 844 -64.21 72.40 44.69
C GLN A 844 -62.82 71.83 44.51
N LEU A 845 -62.20 72.12 43.37
CA LEU A 845 -60.84 71.68 43.08
C LEU A 845 -59.84 72.67 43.66
N HIS A 846 -58.90 72.19 44.45
CA HIS A 846 -57.79 72.95 44.97
C HIS A 846 -56.49 72.51 44.31
N LEU A 847 -55.67 73.48 43.94
CA LEU A 847 -54.37 73.31 43.29
C LEU A 847 -53.35 74.13 44.04
N SER A 848 -52.19 73.56 44.33
CA SER A 848 -51.00 74.26 44.82
C SER A 848 -49.90 74.05 43.79
N VAL A 849 -49.53 75.11 43.07
CA VAL A 849 -48.54 75.03 41.99
C VAL A 849 -47.32 75.91 42.36
N PRO A 850 -46.14 75.33 42.62
CA PRO A 850 -45.02 76.09 43.20
C PRO A 850 -44.38 77.11 42.24
N SER A 851 -44.55 76.96 40.93
CA SER A 851 -44.10 77.91 39.90
C SER A 851 -45.15 78.08 38.80
N THR A 852 -45.12 79.20 38.09
CA THR A 852 -46.13 79.55 37.07
C THR A 852 -46.25 78.50 35.97
N GLU A 853 -47.36 77.76 35.95
CA GLU A 853 -47.65 76.70 34.98
C GLU A 853 -49.03 76.87 34.34
N ARG A 854 -49.22 76.27 33.17
CA ARG A 854 -50.54 76.19 32.52
C ARG A 854 -51.28 74.95 33.01
N VAL A 855 -52.55 75.13 33.40
CA VAL A 855 -53.40 74.07 33.94
C VAL A 855 -54.56 73.77 33.00
N TRP A 856 -54.74 72.51 32.63
CA TRP A 856 -55.89 72.02 31.88
C TRP A 856 -56.72 71.05 32.70
N ILE A 857 -58.03 71.22 32.66
CA ILE A 857 -58.99 70.41 33.42
C ILE A 857 -59.89 69.70 32.42
N TYR A 858 -59.81 68.38 32.37
CA TYR A 858 -60.59 67.53 31.48
C TYR A 858 -61.61 66.70 32.27
N ALA A 859 -62.78 66.45 31.69
CA ALA A 859 -63.66 65.39 32.16
C ALA A 859 -63.08 64.03 31.75
N PHE A 860 -63.47 62.96 32.44
CA PHE A 860 -62.94 61.61 32.19
C PHE A 860 -63.19 61.05 30.79
N ASN A 861 -64.16 61.62 30.05
CA ASN A 861 -64.39 61.30 28.65
C ASN A 861 -63.44 62.05 27.68
N GLY A 862 -62.48 62.83 28.20
CA GLY A 862 -61.46 63.54 27.42
C GLY A 862 -61.83 64.96 27.00
N ASN A 863 -63.05 65.44 27.31
CA ASN A 863 -63.44 66.81 26.95
C ASN A 863 -62.75 67.84 27.87
N LEU A 864 -62.13 68.87 27.29
CA LEU A 864 -61.57 69.98 28.06
C LEU A 864 -62.70 70.80 28.67
N ILE A 865 -62.75 70.83 30.00
CA ILE A 865 -63.76 71.56 30.78
C ILE A 865 -63.30 73.00 31.02
N ARG A 866 -62.01 73.20 31.31
CA ARG A 866 -61.43 74.53 31.52
C ARG A 866 -59.92 74.52 31.34
N SER A 867 -59.35 75.61 30.84
CA SER A 867 -57.91 75.88 30.87
C SER A 867 -57.63 77.17 31.63
N LEU A 868 -56.54 77.19 32.41
CA LEU A 868 -56.07 78.34 33.16
C LEU A 868 -54.59 78.55 32.80
N ASP A 869 -54.28 79.76 32.36
CA ASP A 869 -52.94 80.12 31.92
C ASP A 869 -52.23 80.86 33.06
N GLU A 870 -50.93 80.58 33.23
CA GLU A 870 -50.06 81.24 34.22
C GLU A 870 -50.50 81.10 35.70
N VAL A 871 -50.74 79.88 36.16
CA VAL A 871 -51.11 79.57 37.55
C VAL A 871 -49.87 79.34 38.41
N ALA A 872 -49.69 80.15 39.46
CA ALA A 872 -48.71 79.94 40.52
C ALA A 872 -49.37 80.16 41.91
N GLY A 873 -48.93 79.40 42.90
CA GLY A 873 -49.48 79.38 44.26
C GLY A 873 -50.75 78.53 44.40
N ASP A 874 -51.46 78.75 45.51
CA ASP A 874 -52.69 78.03 45.83
C ASP A 874 -53.90 78.68 45.16
N ILE A 875 -54.64 77.90 44.37
CA ILE A 875 -55.87 78.34 43.71
C ILE A 875 -57.01 77.35 43.92
N THR A 876 -58.24 77.86 43.89
CA THR A 876 -59.47 77.05 43.91
C THR A 876 -60.29 77.27 42.66
N VAL A 877 -60.71 76.18 42.03
CA VAL A 877 -61.53 76.16 40.82
C VAL A 877 -62.86 75.50 41.11
N ASN A 878 -63.93 76.27 40.94
CA ASN A 878 -65.30 75.75 41.04
C ASN A 878 -65.64 74.91 39.81
N LEU A 879 -65.96 73.64 40.04
CA LEU A 879 -66.41 72.68 39.04
C LEU A 879 -67.64 71.94 39.58
N ASN A 880 -68.50 71.45 38.68
CA ASN A 880 -69.64 70.63 39.07
C ASN A 880 -69.15 69.26 39.61
N LYS A 881 -69.91 68.61 40.50
CA LYS A 881 -69.55 67.28 41.04
C LYS A 881 -69.28 66.27 39.93
N GLY A 882 -68.19 65.51 40.07
CA GLY A 882 -67.72 64.56 39.05
C GLY A 882 -66.21 64.30 39.11
N SER A 883 -65.75 63.36 38.30
CA SER A 883 -64.33 63.00 38.20
C SER A 883 -63.64 63.71 37.04
N TYR A 884 -62.48 64.28 37.29
CA TYR A 884 -61.70 65.11 36.38
C TYR A 884 -60.23 64.69 36.33
N ILE A 885 -59.60 64.90 35.17
CA ILE A 885 -58.15 64.80 34.99
C ILE A 885 -57.59 66.21 34.90
N ILE A 886 -56.68 66.54 35.82
CA ILE A 886 -56.02 67.84 35.88
C ILE A 886 -54.59 67.67 35.39
N VAL A 887 -54.21 68.47 34.40
CA VAL A 887 -52.88 68.47 33.82
C VAL A 887 -52.22 69.78 34.16
N VAL A 888 -51.08 69.73 34.87
CA VAL A 888 -50.27 70.88 35.26
C VAL A 888 -48.86 70.65 34.71
N GLY A 889 -48.45 71.45 33.73
CA GLY A 889 -47.26 71.16 32.92
C GLY A 889 -47.36 69.78 32.26
N GLU A 890 -46.41 68.88 32.54
CA GLU A 890 -46.44 67.50 32.05
C GLU A 890 -47.11 66.50 33.00
N LYS A 891 -47.37 66.90 34.26
CA LYS A 891 -47.94 66.01 35.29
C LYS A 891 -49.46 65.95 35.18
N ARG A 892 -50.03 64.76 35.39
CA ARG A 892 -51.48 64.50 35.29
C ARG A 892 -52.01 63.88 36.58
N TYR A 893 -53.09 64.44 37.10
CA TYR A 893 -53.72 64.05 38.35
C TYR A 893 -55.18 63.71 38.13
N LYS A 894 -55.68 62.65 38.75
CA LYS A 894 -57.11 62.32 38.78
C LYS A 894 -57.69 62.82 40.08
N VAL A 895 -58.79 63.57 40.00
CA VAL A 895 -59.50 64.08 41.18
C VAL A 895 -61.00 63.88 41.00
N ALA A 896 -61.71 63.55 42.09
CA ALA A 896 -63.17 63.44 42.09
C ALA A 896 -63.74 64.45 43.10
N LEU A 897 -64.68 65.27 42.63
CA LEU A 897 -65.35 66.35 43.37
C LEU A 897 -66.76 65.97 43.83
#